data_AF-A0A8J4G5Y6-F1
#
_entry.id   AF-A0A8J4G5Y6-F1
#
_cell.length_a   1.000
_cell.length_b   1.000
_cell.length_c   1.000
_cell.angle_alpha   90.00
_cell.angle_beta   90.00
_cell.angle_gamma   90.00
#
_symmetry.space_group_name_H-M   'P 1'
#
loop_
_entity.id
_entity.type
_entity.pdbx_description
1 polymer ?
#
loop_
_entity_poly.entity_id
_entity_poly.type
_entity_poly.pdbx_seq_one_letter_code
_entity_poly.pdbx_strand_id
1 'polypeptide(L)'
;CHFQVLFMQSDGGLSPVNQFSGHKAILSGPAGGYVGYALTTRWGGMDLGKQQVIGFDMGGTSTDVSRYAGSYEHVFETTTAGVTIQAPQLDINTVAAGGGSRLLFRNGLFAVGPESVGAHPGPVCYKKGGQLAITDANLQLGRILPQFFPKIFGPQENEPLDEEGTAAAFRQIAGEVNAFEESTGAPNRSSVDDVAMGFIAVANEAMCRPIRALTQMRGYDTAAHTLACFGGAGGQHACAIARALDMSTIFVHRYAGILSAVGIHLADVVAEVQEPAASRLSPAGPEDEILKRQARLEVQAVQKLLDQGFTRDQITTERYLNLRYHGTDVAVMTAEPPAAAAAGGDENGSSVGGPAGYATAFASAYRREFGFVLDRDIWVDDVRVRAVGRARPMPDDAAVASDEPGPLPPPATITSAYFEPGGRQPTPAYQLELLRPGHAVLGPALLIDAISTIVVEPGWRAIITGGHNVRMEAAMAAAGASTSVSVASAVECDPVRLAIFSHRFMGIAEQMGRTLQRTSVSVNIKERLDFSCALFGPDGSLVANAPHLPVHLGAMSEAVRFQVRYYSPGGPGAVEGLEEGDVLLSNHPQLAGGSHLPDITVITPVFSADGDDGGDGGSNNIGGTSGGERRRIVFFVASRGHHADIGGISPGSMPPTSKLLVEEGAAVVSFKIVRKGVFQEEGITELLLAPGKLADRIPGISGTRNLSDNLSDLKAQVRAACKYLYMSIIVCEI
;
A
#
# COMPACT_ATOMS: atom_id res chain seq x y z
N CYS A 1 -8.76 -47.22 -2.91
CA CYS A 1 -8.06 -45.93 -3.04
C CYS A 1 -8.76 -44.92 -2.15
N HIS A 2 -8.19 -44.57 -1.00
CA HIS A 2 -8.66 -43.42 -0.23
C HIS A 2 -8.08 -42.18 -0.91
N PHE A 3 -8.92 -41.40 -1.59
CA PHE A 3 -8.52 -40.08 -2.07
C PHE A 3 -8.39 -39.17 -0.86
N GLN A 4 -7.18 -38.70 -0.57
CA GLN A 4 -6.96 -37.74 0.49
C GLN A 4 -7.36 -36.35 -0.02
N VAL A 5 -8.46 -35.82 0.52
CA VAL A 5 -8.92 -34.46 0.20
C VAL A 5 -8.13 -33.47 1.05
N LEU A 6 -7.45 -32.54 0.37
CA LEU A 6 -6.68 -31.47 0.99
C LEU A 6 -7.41 -30.13 0.78
N PHE A 7 -7.24 -29.23 1.76
CA PHE A 7 -7.85 -27.91 1.79
C PHE A 7 -6.75 -26.85 1.82
N MET A 8 -6.93 -25.80 1.05
CA MET A 8 -6.07 -24.62 1.05
C MET A 8 -6.27 -23.82 2.33
N GLN A 9 -5.16 -23.50 3.00
CA GLN A 9 -5.11 -22.65 4.19
C GLN A 9 -4.74 -21.20 3.83
N SER A 10 -5.08 -20.28 4.73
CA SER A 10 -4.77 -18.85 4.62
C SER A 10 -3.27 -18.55 4.49
N ASP A 11 -2.41 -19.47 4.94
CA ASP A 11 -0.95 -19.33 4.92
C ASP A 11 -0.30 -19.84 3.62
N GLY A 12 -1.12 -20.23 2.63
CA GLY A 12 -0.70 -20.74 1.32
C GLY A 12 -0.42 -22.24 1.26
N GLY A 13 -0.59 -22.97 2.36
CA GLY A 13 -0.34 -24.40 2.41
C GLY A 13 -1.59 -25.27 2.28
N LEU A 14 -1.39 -26.52 1.90
CA LEU A 14 -2.44 -27.54 1.92
C LEU A 14 -2.45 -28.31 3.24
N SER A 15 -3.65 -28.65 3.71
CA SER A 15 -3.85 -29.45 4.92
C SER A 15 -4.98 -30.47 4.76
N PRO A 16 -4.89 -31.65 5.40
CA PRO A 16 -6.01 -32.58 5.46
C PRO A 16 -7.19 -32.01 6.26
N VAL A 17 -8.39 -32.52 5.96
CA VAL A 17 -9.66 -32.05 6.56
C VAL A 17 -9.68 -32.12 8.09
N ASN A 18 -9.01 -33.11 8.69
CA ASN A 18 -8.97 -33.30 10.14
C ASN A 18 -8.09 -32.26 10.88
N GLN A 19 -7.28 -31.50 10.15
CA GLN A 19 -6.41 -30.43 10.68
C GLN A 19 -6.82 -29.03 10.19
N PHE A 20 -7.92 -28.96 9.43
CA PHE A 20 -8.45 -27.72 8.86
C PHE A 20 -9.47 -27.09 9.82
N SER A 21 -9.39 -25.77 9.99
CA SER A 21 -10.25 -25.00 10.90
C SER A 21 -10.69 -23.69 10.25
N GLY A 22 -11.85 -23.16 10.66
CA GLY A 22 -12.46 -21.99 10.02
C GLY A 22 -11.54 -20.75 9.97
N HIS A 23 -10.76 -20.47 11.02
CA HIS A 23 -9.81 -19.34 11.02
C HIS A 23 -8.66 -19.49 10.02
N LYS A 24 -8.33 -20.73 9.60
CA LYS A 24 -7.34 -21.03 8.55
C LYS A 24 -7.97 -21.06 7.16
N ALA A 25 -9.28 -20.87 7.02
CA ALA A 25 -9.97 -20.85 5.74
C ALA A 25 -10.14 -19.44 5.16
N ILE A 26 -9.87 -18.41 5.98
CA ILE A 26 -10.10 -17.01 5.65
C ILE A 26 -9.14 -16.60 4.54
N LEU A 27 -9.66 -16.04 3.45
CA LEU A 27 -8.87 -15.72 2.25
C LEU A 27 -8.13 -16.94 1.64
N SER A 28 -8.59 -18.17 1.87
CA SER A 28 -7.97 -19.38 1.27
C SER A 28 -8.02 -19.39 -0.26
N GLY A 29 -9.08 -18.83 -0.87
CA GLY A 29 -9.16 -18.65 -2.33
C GLY A 29 -8.06 -17.73 -2.86
N PRO A 30 -7.99 -16.47 -2.38
CA PRO A 30 -6.89 -15.55 -2.71
C PRO A 30 -5.49 -16.09 -2.38
N ALA A 31 -5.34 -16.87 -1.31
CA ALA A 31 -4.08 -17.55 -0.98
C ALA A 31 -3.65 -18.53 -2.09
N GLY A 32 -4.61 -19.27 -2.66
CA GLY A 32 -4.39 -20.05 -3.87
C GLY A 32 -3.93 -19.18 -5.05
N GLY A 33 -4.56 -18.02 -5.26
CA GLY A 33 -4.13 -17.05 -6.28
C GLY A 33 -2.70 -16.59 -6.08
N TYR A 34 -2.31 -16.32 -4.84
CA TYR A 34 -0.96 -15.92 -4.46
C TYR A 34 0.07 -17.01 -4.82
N VAL A 35 -0.14 -18.24 -4.36
CA VAL A 35 0.70 -19.38 -4.75
C VAL A 35 0.76 -19.51 -6.28
N GLY A 36 -0.38 -19.36 -6.96
CA GLY A 36 -0.49 -19.43 -8.41
C GLY A 36 0.44 -18.45 -9.11
N TYR A 37 0.32 -17.15 -8.86
CA TYR A 37 1.16 -16.17 -9.57
C TYR A 37 2.63 -16.22 -9.14
N ALA A 38 2.91 -16.50 -7.86
CA ALA A 38 4.28 -16.58 -7.36
C ALA A 38 5.08 -17.67 -8.10
N LEU A 39 4.41 -18.80 -8.35
CA LEU A 39 5.01 -19.96 -8.98
C LEU A 39 5.00 -19.90 -10.52
N THR A 40 3.98 -19.27 -11.13
CA THR A 40 3.77 -19.33 -12.59
C THR A 40 4.24 -18.08 -13.36
N THR A 41 4.56 -16.97 -12.69
CA THR A 41 5.01 -15.73 -13.36
C THR A 41 6.46 -15.86 -13.84
N ARG A 42 6.67 -16.57 -14.96
CA ARG A 42 8.01 -16.89 -15.48
C ARG A 42 8.03 -16.82 -17.00
N TRP A 43 9.16 -16.41 -17.57
CA TRP A 43 9.41 -16.48 -19.02
C TRP A 43 10.91 -16.65 -19.30
N GLY A 44 11.24 -17.05 -20.53
CA GLY A 44 12.64 -17.26 -20.95
C GLY A 44 13.48 -16.00 -20.77
N GLY A 45 14.61 -16.12 -20.07
CA GLY A 45 15.52 -15.00 -19.77
C GLY A 45 15.24 -14.25 -18.47
N MET A 46 14.20 -14.62 -17.71
CA MET A 46 13.99 -14.10 -16.36
C MET A 46 14.96 -14.74 -15.36
N ASP A 47 15.62 -13.91 -14.54
CA ASP A 47 16.36 -14.37 -13.36
C ASP A 47 15.37 -14.62 -12.20
N LEU A 48 15.05 -15.91 -11.97
CA LEU A 48 14.14 -16.32 -10.89
C LEU A 48 14.66 -15.93 -9.49
N GLY A 49 15.97 -15.74 -9.32
CA GLY A 49 16.56 -15.30 -8.06
C GLY A 49 16.30 -13.83 -7.73
N LYS A 50 15.85 -13.04 -8.71
CA LYS A 50 15.52 -11.61 -8.57
C LYS A 50 14.05 -11.31 -8.86
N GLN A 51 13.23 -12.35 -8.92
CA GLN A 51 11.82 -12.23 -9.24
C GLN A 51 11.11 -11.40 -8.17
N GLN A 52 10.53 -10.28 -8.58
CA GLN A 52 9.67 -9.42 -7.75
C GLN A 52 8.35 -9.24 -8.48
N VAL A 53 7.26 -9.71 -7.88
CA VAL A 53 5.94 -9.78 -8.52
C VAL A 53 4.89 -9.22 -7.59
N ILE A 54 3.97 -8.43 -8.13
CA ILE A 54 2.75 -8.05 -7.46
C ILE A 54 1.60 -8.82 -8.10
N GLY A 55 0.90 -9.62 -7.31
CA GLY A 55 -0.35 -10.24 -7.72
C GLY A 55 -1.48 -9.23 -7.72
N PHE A 56 -2.26 -9.23 -8.80
CA PHE A 56 -3.45 -8.41 -8.97
C PHE A 56 -4.61 -9.31 -9.44
N ASP A 57 -5.41 -9.79 -8.49
CA ASP A 57 -6.61 -10.61 -8.76
C ASP A 57 -7.85 -9.72 -8.77
N MET A 58 -8.42 -9.43 -9.94
CA MET A 58 -9.65 -8.65 -10.01
C MET A 58 -10.82 -9.52 -10.45
N GLY A 59 -11.74 -9.72 -9.51
CA GLY A 59 -12.99 -10.45 -9.71
C GLY A 59 -14.19 -9.53 -9.95
N GLY A 60 -15.39 -10.08 -9.74
CA GLY A 60 -16.65 -9.35 -9.88
C GLY A 60 -16.98 -8.43 -8.70
N THR A 61 -16.45 -8.66 -7.50
CA THR A 61 -16.83 -7.90 -6.29
C THR A 61 -15.68 -7.13 -5.67
N SER A 62 -14.47 -7.68 -5.78
CA SER A 62 -13.29 -7.22 -5.07
C SER A 62 -12.04 -7.47 -5.91
N THR A 63 -10.95 -6.85 -5.46
CA THR A 63 -9.61 -7.07 -5.96
C THR A 63 -8.71 -7.47 -4.81
N ASP A 64 -7.98 -8.57 -4.96
CA ASP A 64 -6.99 -9.04 -4.00
C ASP A 64 -5.58 -8.76 -4.53
N VAL A 65 -4.76 -8.09 -3.70
CA VAL A 65 -3.37 -7.77 -4.04
C VAL A 65 -2.40 -8.33 -3.02
N SER A 66 -1.25 -8.80 -3.49
CA SER A 66 -0.18 -9.33 -2.65
C SER A 66 1.17 -9.17 -3.35
N ARG A 67 2.26 -9.35 -2.61
CA ARG A 67 3.64 -9.19 -3.11
C ARG A 67 4.44 -10.47 -2.92
N TYR A 68 5.12 -10.92 -3.96
CA TYR A 68 6.07 -12.03 -3.91
C TYR A 68 7.47 -11.57 -4.31
N ALA A 69 8.48 -11.95 -3.53
CA ALA A 69 9.88 -11.65 -3.84
C ALA A 69 10.81 -12.80 -3.39
N GLY A 70 10.62 -13.98 -3.97
CA GLY A 70 11.38 -15.20 -3.64
C GLY A 70 10.85 -15.99 -2.44
N SER A 71 10.17 -15.32 -1.50
CA SER A 71 9.47 -15.95 -0.37
C SER A 71 8.05 -15.40 -0.22
N TYR A 72 7.17 -16.21 0.40
CA TYR A 72 5.85 -15.75 0.80
C TYR A 72 5.93 -14.79 1.99
N GLU A 73 5.16 -13.71 1.94
CA GLU A 73 5.04 -12.80 3.07
C GLU A 73 3.85 -13.22 3.95
N HIS A 74 4.10 -13.47 5.24
CA HIS A 74 3.06 -13.83 6.21
C HIS A 74 2.79 -12.69 7.19
N VAL A 75 1.51 -12.52 7.52
CA VAL A 75 0.99 -11.69 8.61
C VAL A 75 0.32 -12.59 9.64
N PHE A 76 0.33 -12.17 10.90
CA PHE A 76 -0.22 -12.96 12.01
C PHE A 76 -1.40 -12.30 12.70
N GLU A 77 -1.55 -11.00 12.51
CA GLU A 77 -2.68 -10.23 12.95
C GLU A 77 -3.31 -9.57 11.73
N THR A 78 -4.56 -9.92 11.45
CA THR A 78 -5.37 -9.27 10.43
C THR A 78 -6.72 -8.86 11.02
N THR A 79 -7.26 -7.76 10.54
CA THR A 79 -8.62 -7.32 10.91
C THR A 79 -9.52 -7.46 9.70
N THR A 80 -10.41 -8.45 9.73
CA THR A 80 -11.39 -8.71 8.67
C THR A 80 -12.79 -8.44 9.20
N ALA A 81 -13.55 -7.57 8.52
CA ALA A 81 -14.91 -7.17 8.93
C ALA A 81 -15.02 -6.70 10.40
N GLY A 82 -13.98 -6.00 10.90
CA GLY A 82 -13.91 -5.51 12.28
C GLY A 82 -13.52 -6.56 13.33
N VAL A 83 -13.20 -7.79 12.92
CA VAL A 83 -12.73 -8.86 13.82
C VAL A 83 -11.23 -9.06 13.63
N THR A 84 -10.47 -8.93 14.72
CA THR A 84 -9.03 -9.20 14.73
C THR A 84 -8.77 -10.70 14.88
N ILE A 85 -7.93 -11.24 13.99
CA ILE A 85 -7.63 -12.66 13.86
C ILE A 85 -6.14 -12.85 14.08
N GLN A 86 -5.79 -13.63 15.09
CA GLN A 86 -4.42 -13.96 15.47
C GLN A 86 -4.05 -15.34 14.91
N ALA A 87 -3.77 -15.41 13.61
CA ALA A 87 -3.39 -16.63 12.93
C ALA A 87 -2.46 -16.32 11.74
N PRO A 88 -1.53 -17.22 11.38
CA PRO A 88 -0.70 -17.05 10.19
C PRO A 88 -1.55 -17.01 8.93
N GLN A 89 -1.35 -15.96 8.12
CA GLN A 89 -2.00 -15.75 6.83
C GLN A 89 -1.00 -15.15 5.86
N LEU A 90 -1.19 -15.35 4.56
CA LEU A 90 -0.46 -14.60 3.54
C LEU A 90 -0.86 -13.11 3.59
N ASP A 91 0.09 -12.21 3.37
CA ASP A 91 -0.17 -10.75 3.31
C ASP A 91 -0.94 -10.39 2.04
N ILE A 92 -2.26 -10.53 2.11
CA ILE A 92 -3.21 -10.25 1.03
C ILE A 92 -4.09 -9.08 1.48
N ASN A 93 -4.10 -8.02 0.68
CA ASN A 93 -4.97 -6.87 0.90
C ASN A 93 -6.11 -6.88 -0.10
N THR A 94 -7.34 -6.96 0.39
CA THR A 94 -8.55 -6.90 -0.43
C THR A 94 -9.07 -5.47 -0.52
N VAL A 95 -9.38 -5.02 -1.73
CA VAL A 95 -10.10 -3.75 -1.98
C VAL A 95 -11.47 -4.03 -2.55
N ALA A 96 -12.46 -3.26 -2.09
CA ALA A 96 -13.85 -3.29 -2.55
C ALA A 96 -14.03 -2.61 -3.93
N ALA A 97 -13.17 -2.98 -4.87
CA ALA A 97 -13.19 -2.57 -6.27
C ALA A 97 -13.09 -3.84 -7.13
N GLY A 98 -14.12 -4.13 -7.93
CA GLY A 98 -14.18 -5.26 -8.86
C GLY A 98 -15.14 -4.93 -10.00
N GLY A 99 -15.36 -5.84 -10.95
CA GLY A 99 -16.22 -5.57 -12.12
C GLY A 99 -17.64 -5.10 -11.78
N GLY A 100 -18.19 -5.56 -10.66
CA GLY A 100 -19.48 -5.20 -10.11
C GLY A 100 -19.45 -4.07 -9.09
N SER A 101 -18.36 -3.31 -8.94
CA SER A 101 -18.36 -2.14 -8.07
C SER A 101 -19.25 -1.05 -8.65
N ARG A 102 -20.18 -0.55 -7.82
CA ARG A 102 -21.22 0.38 -8.23
C ARG A 102 -20.64 1.76 -8.58
N LEU A 103 -21.13 2.36 -9.66
CA LEU A 103 -20.76 3.70 -10.11
C LEU A 103 -21.77 4.73 -9.61
N LEU A 104 -21.29 5.80 -8.98
CA LEU A 104 -22.10 6.83 -8.36
C LEU A 104 -21.50 8.21 -8.61
N PHE A 105 -22.35 9.20 -8.89
CA PHE A 105 -21.97 10.60 -8.87
C PHE A 105 -22.70 11.29 -7.72
N ARG A 106 -21.98 11.87 -6.75
CA ARG A 106 -22.56 12.51 -5.57
C ARG A 106 -21.77 13.75 -5.20
N ASN A 107 -22.45 14.87 -4.99
CA ASN A 107 -21.86 16.14 -4.55
C ASN A 107 -20.68 16.61 -5.43
N GLY A 108 -20.76 16.40 -6.75
CA GLY A 108 -19.69 16.78 -7.67
C GLY A 108 -18.51 15.81 -7.74
N LEU A 109 -18.59 14.64 -7.11
CA LEU A 109 -17.51 13.65 -7.10
C LEU A 109 -17.95 12.32 -7.70
N PHE A 110 -17.05 11.73 -8.48
CA PHE A 110 -17.15 10.35 -8.94
C PHE A 110 -16.79 9.40 -7.79
N ALA A 111 -17.65 8.41 -7.54
CA ALA A 111 -17.43 7.39 -6.53
C ALA A 111 -17.64 5.99 -7.13
N VAL A 112 -16.71 5.08 -6.82
CA VAL A 112 -16.76 3.68 -7.24
C VAL A 112 -16.67 2.77 -6.03
N GLY A 113 -17.69 1.93 -5.81
CA GLY A 113 -17.79 1.13 -4.59
C GLY A 113 -18.02 1.99 -3.33
N PRO A 114 -17.81 1.44 -2.11
CA PRO A 114 -17.44 0.04 -1.84
C PRO A 114 -18.60 -0.94 -2.08
N GLU A 115 -19.81 -0.45 -2.31
CA GLU A 115 -20.97 -1.26 -2.66
C GLU A 115 -20.75 -1.99 -3.99
N SER A 116 -21.08 -3.28 -4.02
CA SER A 116 -21.10 -4.09 -5.24
C SER A 116 -22.52 -4.44 -5.63
N VAL A 117 -22.80 -4.42 -6.93
CA VAL A 117 -24.05 -4.93 -7.51
C VAL A 117 -24.08 -6.46 -7.63
N GLY A 118 -22.97 -7.13 -7.29
CA GLY A 118 -22.83 -8.58 -7.32
C GLY A 118 -22.99 -9.18 -8.72
N ALA A 119 -23.43 -10.43 -8.79
CA ALA A 119 -23.86 -11.08 -10.04
C ALA A 119 -25.39 -11.07 -10.23
N HIS A 120 -26.14 -10.88 -9.15
CA HIS A 120 -27.60 -10.73 -9.16
C HIS A 120 -28.00 -9.66 -8.13
N PRO A 121 -28.61 -8.53 -8.55
CA PRO A 121 -29.06 -8.22 -9.91
C PRO A 121 -27.91 -7.89 -10.88
N GLY A 122 -26.68 -7.70 -10.40
CA GLY A 122 -25.51 -7.49 -11.26
C GLY A 122 -25.44 -6.12 -11.92
N PRO A 123 -24.47 -5.92 -12.84
CA PRO A 123 -24.38 -4.73 -13.69
C PRO A 123 -25.63 -4.54 -14.55
N VAL A 124 -25.85 -3.33 -15.07
CA VAL A 124 -26.97 -3.04 -15.98
C VAL A 124 -26.95 -3.98 -17.19
N CYS A 125 -25.75 -4.23 -17.72
CA CYS A 125 -25.53 -5.09 -18.88
C CYS A 125 -25.95 -6.55 -18.65
N TYR A 126 -26.24 -6.99 -17.42
CA TYR A 126 -26.72 -8.35 -17.14
C TYR A 126 -28.24 -8.51 -17.30
N LYS A 127 -28.99 -7.43 -17.54
CA LYS A 127 -30.46 -7.45 -17.76
C LYS A 127 -31.28 -8.05 -16.60
N LYS A 128 -30.79 -7.93 -15.36
CA LYS A 128 -31.43 -8.48 -14.15
C LYS A 128 -31.92 -7.38 -13.17
N GLY A 129 -32.09 -6.14 -13.66
CA GLY A 129 -32.51 -4.99 -12.85
C GLY A 129 -31.39 -4.37 -12.02
N GLY A 130 -30.16 -4.46 -12.54
CA GLY A 130 -28.93 -3.98 -11.92
C GLY A 130 -28.74 -2.46 -11.92
N GLN A 131 -27.57 -2.02 -11.43
CA GLN A 131 -27.12 -0.62 -11.47
C GLN A 131 -25.75 -0.54 -12.16
N LEU A 132 -25.37 0.67 -12.60
CA LEU A 132 -24.09 0.89 -13.28
C LEU A 132 -22.92 0.38 -12.45
N ALA A 133 -22.05 -0.40 -13.09
CA ALA A 133 -20.84 -0.96 -12.50
C ALA A 133 -19.62 -0.82 -13.43
N ILE A 134 -18.43 -1.19 -12.94
CA ILE A 134 -17.18 -1.16 -13.74
C ILE A 134 -17.31 -1.97 -15.05
N THR A 135 -17.99 -3.12 -15.02
CA THR A 135 -18.26 -3.93 -16.21
C THR A 135 -19.05 -3.15 -17.26
N ASP A 136 -20.05 -2.36 -16.84
CA ASP A 136 -20.80 -1.49 -17.74
C ASP A 136 -19.90 -0.42 -18.36
N ALA A 137 -18.98 0.18 -17.59
CA ALA A 137 -18.02 1.15 -18.11
C ALA A 137 -17.09 0.54 -19.16
N ASN A 138 -16.53 -0.65 -18.90
CA ASN A 138 -15.69 -1.34 -19.88
C ASN A 138 -16.47 -1.76 -21.14
N LEU A 139 -17.77 -2.11 -21.00
CA LEU A 139 -18.65 -2.36 -22.13
C LEU A 139 -18.90 -1.08 -22.95
N GLN A 140 -19.26 0.03 -22.30
CA GLN A 140 -19.49 1.34 -22.95
C GLN A 140 -18.25 1.81 -23.71
N LEU A 141 -17.06 1.62 -23.15
CA LEU A 141 -15.78 2.00 -23.75
C LEU A 141 -15.32 1.02 -24.85
N GLY A 142 -16.10 -0.02 -25.19
CA GLY A 142 -15.77 -1.00 -26.22
C GLY A 142 -14.61 -1.93 -25.86
N ARG A 143 -14.28 -2.06 -24.56
CA ARG A 143 -13.20 -2.93 -24.04
C ARG A 143 -13.69 -4.35 -23.76
N ILE A 144 -15.00 -4.53 -23.59
CA ILE A 144 -15.67 -5.83 -23.53
C ILE A 144 -16.55 -5.96 -24.79
N LEU A 145 -16.55 -7.15 -25.39
CA LEU A 145 -17.29 -7.45 -26.61
C LEU A 145 -18.37 -8.51 -26.34
N PRO A 146 -19.68 -8.17 -26.42
CA PRO A 146 -20.76 -9.11 -26.10
C PRO A 146 -20.74 -10.41 -26.89
N GLN A 147 -20.28 -10.38 -28.14
CA GLN A 147 -20.25 -11.55 -29.02
C GLN A 147 -19.23 -12.62 -28.59
N PHE A 148 -18.26 -12.26 -27.75
CA PHE A 148 -17.29 -13.20 -27.16
C PHE A 148 -17.57 -13.51 -25.69
N PHE A 149 -18.64 -12.96 -25.12
CA PHE A 149 -19.07 -13.25 -23.77
C PHE A 149 -20.11 -14.40 -23.76
N PRO A 150 -20.14 -15.27 -22.73
CA PRO A 150 -21.17 -16.29 -22.62
C PRO A 150 -22.57 -15.68 -22.58
N LYS A 151 -23.52 -16.25 -23.33
CA LYS A 151 -24.92 -15.83 -23.34
C LYS A 151 -25.66 -16.42 -22.14
N ILE A 152 -25.38 -15.89 -20.95
CA ILE A 152 -25.92 -16.36 -19.66
C ILE A 152 -26.68 -15.26 -18.90
N PHE A 153 -27.06 -14.19 -19.59
CA PHE A 153 -27.68 -13.01 -18.99
C PHE A 153 -29.18 -12.95 -19.28
N GLY A 154 -29.85 -11.94 -18.74
CA GLY A 154 -31.31 -11.80 -18.84
C GLY A 154 -32.08 -12.66 -17.85
N PRO A 155 -33.41 -12.49 -17.79
CA PRO A 155 -34.28 -13.21 -16.86
C PRO A 155 -34.27 -14.73 -17.05
N GLN A 156 -33.93 -15.19 -18.26
CA GLN A 156 -33.85 -16.61 -18.62
C GLN A 156 -32.41 -17.15 -18.74
N GLU A 157 -31.40 -16.32 -18.44
CA GLU A 157 -29.98 -16.70 -18.48
C GLU A 157 -29.51 -17.29 -19.81
N ASN A 158 -29.96 -16.71 -20.92
CA ASN A 158 -29.66 -17.15 -22.30
C ASN A 158 -29.37 -15.97 -23.27
N GLU A 159 -29.24 -14.75 -22.75
CA GLU A 159 -29.05 -13.53 -23.54
C GLU A 159 -27.59 -13.03 -23.47
N PRO A 160 -27.14 -12.26 -24.48
CA PRO A 160 -25.87 -11.53 -24.42
C PRO A 160 -25.95 -10.31 -23.48
N LEU A 161 -24.80 -9.68 -23.23
CA LEU A 161 -24.72 -8.40 -22.53
C LEU A 161 -25.52 -7.30 -23.23
N ASP A 162 -26.12 -6.40 -22.44
CA ASP A 162 -26.95 -5.30 -22.92
C ASP A 162 -26.16 -4.00 -23.17
N GLU A 163 -25.76 -3.79 -24.42
CA GLU A 163 -25.10 -2.54 -24.83
C GLU A 163 -26.05 -1.34 -24.77
N GLU A 164 -27.31 -1.50 -25.20
CA GLU A 164 -28.28 -0.40 -25.24
C GLU A 164 -28.69 0.05 -23.85
N GLY A 165 -28.95 -0.91 -22.94
CA GLY A 165 -29.25 -0.64 -21.54
C GLY A 165 -28.10 0.11 -20.86
N THR A 166 -26.86 -0.32 -21.11
CA THR A 166 -25.64 0.33 -20.60
C THR A 166 -25.52 1.77 -21.11
N ALA A 167 -25.64 1.97 -22.42
CA ALA A 167 -25.55 3.29 -23.03
C ALA A 167 -26.68 4.23 -22.56
N ALA A 168 -27.88 3.71 -22.31
CA ALA A 168 -28.97 4.49 -21.74
C ALA A 168 -28.68 4.96 -20.31
N ALA A 169 -28.18 4.06 -19.46
CA ALA A 169 -27.81 4.39 -18.09
C ALA A 169 -26.65 5.39 -18.03
N PHE A 170 -25.64 5.26 -18.89
CA PHE A 170 -24.55 6.23 -18.96
C PHE A 170 -25.00 7.61 -19.48
N ARG A 171 -25.94 7.67 -20.44
CA ARG A 171 -26.53 8.95 -20.86
C ARG A 171 -27.23 9.68 -19.71
N GLN A 172 -27.87 8.94 -18.81
CA GLN A 172 -28.48 9.52 -17.62
C GLN A 172 -27.44 10.13 -16.69
N ILE A 173 -26.44 9.36 -16.26
CA ILE A 173 -25.43 9.85 -15.30
C ILE A 173 -24.56 10.95 -15.91
N ALA A 174 -24.25 10.88 -17.21
CA ALA A 174 -23.56 11.97 -17.91
C ALA A 174 -24.40 13.26 -17.94
N GLY A 175 -25.73 13.15 -18.01
CA GLY A 175 -26.63 14.29 -17.86
C GLY A 175 -26.54 14.93 -16.46
N GLU A 176 -26.46 14.11 -15.42
CA GLU A 176 -26.30 14.56 -14.02
C GLU A 176 -24.95 15.27 -13.79
N VAL A 177 -23.86 14.71 -14.32
CA VAL A 177 -22.51 15.30 -14.27
C VAL A 177 -22.50 16.65 -14.97
N ASN A 178 -22.96 16.70 -16.22
CA ASN A 178 -23.00 17.93 -17.03
C ASN A 178 -23.85 19.03 -16.37
N ALA A 179 -24.99 18.68 -15.77
CA ALA A 179 -25.83 19.65 -15.07
C ALA A 179 -25.12 20.26 -13.84
N PHE A 180 -24.33 19.45 -13.12
CA PHE A 180 -23.54 19.94 -12.00
C PHE A 180 -22.37 20.83 -12.47
N GLU A 181 -21.65 20.42 -13.50
CA GLU A 181 -20.57 21.19 -14.13
C GLU A 181 -21.07 22.57 -14.63
N GLU A 182 -22.23 22.61 -15.29
CA GLU A 182 -22.87 23.86 -15.69
C GLU A 182 -23.23 24.76 -14.49
N SER A 183 -23.69 24.17 -13.38
CA SER A 183 -24.04 24.92 -12.17
C SER A 183 -22.84 25.55 -11.46
N THR A 184 -21.63 25.01 -11.72
CA THR A 184 -20.37 25.45 -11.11
C THR A 184 -19.53 26.30 -12.06
N GLY A 185 -20.01 26.57 -13.28
CA GLY A 185 -19.36 27.44 -14.26
C GLY A 185 -18.26 26.76 -15.08
N ALA A 186 -18.22 25.43 -15.12
CA ALA A 186 -17.26 24.70 -15.95
C ALA A 186 -17.64 24.79 -17.45
N PRO A 187 -16.67 25.06 -18.35
CA PRO A 187 -16.96 25.41 -19.74
C PRO A 187 -17.22 24.22 -20.68
N ASN A 188 -16.85 22.99 -20.28
CA ASN A 188 -16.91 21.82 -21.16
C ASN A 188 -17.92 20.79 -20.67
N ARG A 189 -18.77 20.32 -21.58
CA ARG A 189 -19.66 19.18 -21.34
C ARG A 189 -18.88 17.87 -21.54
N SER A 190 -18.81 17.07 -20.49
CA SER A 190 -18.28 15.71 -20.50
C SER A 190 -19.14 14.80 -21.40
N SER A 191 -18.49 14.07 -22.32
CA SER A 191 -19.17 13.05 -23.11
C SER A 191 -19.46 11.80 -22.29
N VAL A 192 -20.31 10.90 -22.81
CA VAL A 192 -20.59 9.61 -22.17
C VAL A 192 -19.30 8.78 -21.98
N ASP A 193 -18.40 8.82 -22.95
CA ASP A 193 -17.15 8.07 -22.88
C ASP A 193 -16.19 8.67 -21.85
N ASP A 194 -16.15 10.00 -21.74
CA ASP A 194 -15.34 10.69 -20.72
C ASP A 194 -15.83 10.36 -19.31
N VAL A 195 -17.15 10.33 -19.10
CA VAL A 195 -17.76 9.94 -17.82
C VAL A 195 -17.45 8.47 -17.49
N ALA A 196 -17.60 7.57 -18.47
CA ALA A 196 -17.28 6.15 -18.27
C ALA A 196 -15.78 5.94 -17.97
N MET A 197 -14.89 6.62 -18.69
CA MET A 197 -13.45 6.57 -18.47
C MET A 197 -13.05 7.19 -17.13
N GLY A 198 -13.72 8.27 -16.70
CA GLY A 198 -13.53 8.87 -15.38
C GLY A 198 -13.83 7.91 -14.23
N PHE A 199 -14.89 7.11 -14.34
CA PHE A 199 -15.15 6.03 -13.38
C PHE A 199 -14.06 4.95 -13.38
N ILE A 200 -13.56 4.55 -14.55
CA ILE A 200 -12.44 3.60 -14.64
C ILE A 200 -11.18 4.17 -13.99
N ALA A 201 -10.89 5.46 -14.19
CA ALA A 201 -9.74 6.14 -13.59
C ALA A 201 -9.82 6.16 -12.06
N VAL A 202 -11.00 6.51 -11.50
CA VAL A 202 -11.23 6.47 -10.04
C VAL A 202 -11.09 5.04 -9.49
N ALA A 203 -11.63 4.04 -10.18
CA ALA A 203 -11.49 2.64 -9.78
C ALA A 203 -10.03 2.18 -9.77
N ASN A 204 -9.27 2.51 -10.82
CA ASN A 204 -7.86 2.17 -10.93
C ASN A 204 -7.02 2.81 -9.81
N GLU A 205 -7.27 4.08 -9.49
CA GLU A 205 -6.59 4.76 -8.38
C GLU A 205 -6.91 4.08 -7.03
N ALA A 206 -8.18 3.73 -6.79
CA ALA A 206 -8.59 3.01 -5.59
C ALA A 206 -7.89 1.63 -5.47
N MET A 207 -7.70 0.93 -6.59
CA MET A 207 -6.97 -0.34 -6.66
C MET A 207 -5.44 -0.20 -6.56
N CYS A 208 -4.86 0.95 -6.92
CA CYS A 208 -3.44 1.22 -6.75
C CYS A 208 -3.05 1.44 -5.28
N ARG A 209 -3.95 2.02 -4.47
CA ARG A 209 -3.70 2.30 -3.04
C ARG A 209 -3.18 1.11 -2.21
N PRO A 210 -3.82 -0.08 -2.21
CA PRO A 210 -3.30 -1.24 -1.48
C PRO A 210 -1.97 -1.76 -2.05
N ILE A 211 -1.71 -1.60 -3.36
CA ILE A 211 -0.45 -2.02 -3.97
C ILE A 211 0.70 -1.14 -3.46
N ARG A 212 0.48 0.18 -3.37
CA ARG A 212 1.43 1.10 -2.73
C ARG A 212 1.65 0.75 -1.25
N ALA A 213 0.60 0.28 -0.56
CA ALA A 213 0.70 -0.21 0.82
C ALA A 213 1.61 -1.43 0.99
N LEU A 214 1.57 -2.36 0.04
CA LEU A 214 2.43 -3.54 0.05
C LEU A 214 3.87 -3.26 -0.44
N THR A 215 4.08 -2.16 -1.17
CA THR A 215 5.38 -1.85 -1.81
C THR A 215 6.04 -0.60 -1.25
N GLN A 216 5.74 0.55 -1.86
CA GLN A 216 6.25 1.88 -1.53
C GLN A 216 6.27 2.13 -0.01
N MET A 217 5.14 1.83 0.64
CA MET A 217 4.95 2.08 2.06
C MET A 217 5.74 1.12 2.95
N ARG A 218 6.28 0.02 2.42
CA ARG A 218 7.20 -0.90 3.10
C ARG A 218 8.66 -0.77 2.63
N GLY A 219 8.97 0.28 1.85
CA GLY A 219 10.33 0.57 1.37
C GLY A 219 10.75 -0.22 0.13
N TYR A 220 9.79 -0.73 -0.64
CA TYR A 220 10.05 -1.40 -1.92
C TYR A 220 9.77 -0.45 -3.09
N ASP A 221 10.62 -0.52 -4.12
CA ASP A 221 10.39 0.16 -5.39
C ASP A 221 9.36 -0.61 -6.22
N THR A 222 8.21 0.00 -6.47
CA THR A 222 7.13 -0.60 -7.26
C THR A 222 7.51 -0.80 -8.72
N ALA A 223 8.31 0.10 -9.31
CA ALA A 223 8.71 0.03 -10.71
C ALA A 223 9.57 -1.20 -11.03
N ALA A 224 10.30 -1.71 -10.03
CA ALA A 224 11.09 -2.94 -10.13
C ALA A 224 10.25 -4.23 -10.19
N HIS A 225 8.94 -4.16 -9.92
CA HIS A 225 8.07 -5.35 -9.88
C HIS A 225 7.42 -5.61 -11.24
N THR A 226 7.16 -6.89 -11.51
CA THR A 226 6.21 -7.31 -12.56
C THR A 226 4.79 -7.35 -11.98
N LEU A 227 3.81 -6.81 -12.70
CA LEU A 227 2.40 -6.93 -12.33
C LEU A 227 1.83 -8.25 -12.88
N ALA A 228 1.59 -9.24 -12.02
CA ALA A 228 0.90 -10.47 -12.39
C ALA A 228 -0.61 -10.28 -12.27
N CYS A 229 -1.28 -10.02 -13.40
CA CYS A 229 -2.72 -9.80 -13.45
C CYS A 229 -3.47 -11.10 -13.69
N PHE A 230 -4.51 -11.34 -12.89
CA PHE A 230 -5.41 -12.46 -13.02
C PHE A 230 -6.81 -12.11 -12.50
N GLY A 231 -7.70 -13.11 -12.47
CA GLY A 231 -9.13 -12.88 -12.32
C GLY A 231 -9.80 -12.49 -13.64
N GLY A 232 -11.13 -12.56 -13.68
CA GLY A 232 -11.89 -12.35 -14.92
C GLY A 232 -11.84 -10.91 -15.45
N ALA A 233 -11.64 -9.92 -14.57
CA ALA A 233 -11.59 -8.51 -14.93
C ALA A 233 -10.17 -7.90 -14.90
N GLY A 234 -9.17 -8.61 -14.36
CA GLY A 234 -7.84 -8.03 -14.14
C GLY A 234 -7.15 -7.53 -15.40
N GLY A 235 -7.25 -8.30 -16.49
CA GLY A 235 -6.67 -7.94 -17.79
C GLY A 235 -7.25 -6.66 -18.41
N GLN A 236 -8.42 -6.19 -17.96
CA GLN A 236 -9.07 -4.99 -18.47
C GLN A 236 -8.46 -3.70 -17.89
N HIS A 237 -7.79 -3.80 -16.75
CA HIS A 237 -7.24 -2.66 -15.97
C HIS A 237 -5.71 -2.68 -15.88
N ALA A 238 -5.08 -3.78 -16.30
CA ALA A 238 -3.65 -4.06 -16.11
C ALA A 238 -2.72 -2.93 -16.62
N CYS A 239 -2.92 -2.45 -17.85
CA CYS A 239 -2.08 -1.39 -18.43
C CYS A 239 -2.15 -0.08 -17.65
N ALA A 240 -3.35 0.34 -17.26
CA ALA A 240 -3.56 1.58 -16.53
C ALA A 240 -2.99 1.51 -15.10
N ILE A 241 -3.14 0.37 -14.42
CA ILE A 241 -2.56 0.14 -13.09
C ILE A 241 -1.04 0.11 -13.16
N ALA A 242 -0.47 -0.62 -14.12
CA ALA A 242 0.98 -0.66 -14.30
C ALA A 242 1.55 0.74 -14.57
N ARG A 243 0.89 1.53 -15.43
CA ARG A 243 1.27 2.94 -15.69
C ARG A 243 1.19 3.80 -14.43
N ALA A 244 0.12 3.67 -13.63
CA ALA A 244 -0.06 4.46 -12.40
C ALA A 244 0.92 4.09 -11.25
N LEU A 245 1.65 3.00 -11.43
CA LEU A 245 2.62 2.45 -10.49
C LEU A 245 4.05 2.38 -11.07
N ASP A 246 4.27 3.01 -12.24
CA ASP A 246 5.54 3.06 -12.98
C ASP A 246 6.15 1.68 -13.30
N MET A 247 5.29 0.67 -13.45
CA MET A 247 5.70 -0.68 -13.83
C MET A 247 5.81 -0.80 -15.34
N SER A 248 6.91 -1.38 -15.80
CA SER A 248 7.18 -1.59 -17.22
C SER A 248 6.72 -2.94 -17.76
N THR A 249 6.41 -3.89 -16.86
CA THR A 249 6.13 -5.30 -17.23
C THR A 249 4.86 -5.81 -16.56
N ILE A 250 3.96 -6.38 -17.36
CA ILE A 250 2.76 -7.07 -16.93
C ILE A 250 2.85 -8.53 -17.37
N PHE A 251 2.35 -9.45 -16.55
CA PHE A 251 2.22 -10.85 -16.88
C PHE A 251 0.80 -11.34 -16.64
N VAL A 252 0.21 -11.98 -17.64
CA VAL A 252 -1.12 -12.60 -17.54
C VAL A 252 -0.95 -14.07 -17.87
N HIS A 253 -1.20 -14.92 -16.88
CA HIS A 253 -1.14 -16.36 -17.05
C HIS A 253 -2.26 -16.85 -17.97
N ARG A 254 -2.03 -17.90 -18.77
CA ARG A 254 -3.02 -18.45 -19.71
C ARG A 254 -4.32 -18.92 -19.04
N TYR A 255 -4.26 -19.18 -17.75
CA TYR A 255 -5.39 -19.55 -16.89
C TYR A 255 -5.77 -18.45 -15.90
N ALA A 256 -5.56 -17.18 -16.27
CA ALA A 256 -5.79 -16.02 -15.41
C ALA A 256 -7.17 -16.03 -14.72
N GLY A 257 -8.25 -16.36 -15.44
CA GLY A 257 -9.60 -16.40 -14.84
C GLY A 257 -9.82 -17.49 -13.78
N ILE A 258 -8.92 -18.48 -13.68
CA ILE A 258 -8.97 -19.58 -12.69
C ILE A 258 -7.64 -19.80 -11.97
N LEU A 259 -6.76 -18.78 -11.93
CA LEU A 259 -5.38 -18.94 -11.44
C LEU A 259 -5.32 -19.40 -9.99
N SER A 260 -6.30 -19.02 -9.17
CA SER A 260 -6.42 -19.48 -7.79
C SER A 260 -6.59 -21.01 -7.68
N ALA A 261 -7.32 -21.63 -8.60
CA ALA A 261 -7.43 -23.10 -8.65
C ALA A 261 -6.12 -23.75 -9.11
N VAL A 262 -5.40 -23.12 -10.04
CA VAL A 262 -4.06 -23.56 -10.46
C VAL A 262 -3.07 -23.48 -9.29
N GLY A 263 -3.08 -22.40 -8.52
CA GLY A 263 -2.23 -22.28 -7.34
C GLY A 263 -2.57 -23.26 -6.23
N ILE A 264 -3.85 -23.59 -6.01
CA ILE A 264 -4.25 -24.70 -5.11
C ILE A 264 -3.65 -26.03 -5.57
N HIS A 265 -3.59 -26.27 -6.88
CA HIS A 265 -2.96 -27.47 -7.43
C HIS A 265 -1.44 -27.52 -7.24
N LEU A 266 -0.78 -26.34 -7.26
CA LEU A 266 0.67 -26.20 -7.13
C LEU A 266 1.16 -26.09 -5.68
N ALA A 267 0.25 -25.86 -4.72
CA ALA A 267 0.60 -25.60 -3.33
C ALA A 267 1.21 -26.83 -2.64
N ASP A 268 2.23 -26.56 -1.82
CA ASP A 268 2.87 -27.57 -0.99
C ASP A 268 2.03 -27.91 0.24
N VAL A 269 2.22 -29.11 0.80
CA VAL A 269 1.68 -29.46 2.12
C VAL A 269 2.61 -28.89 3.17
N VAL A 270 2.06 -28.15 4.13
CA VAL A 270 2.87 -27.49 5.16
C VAL A 270 2.48 -27.97 6.54
N ALA A 271 3.49 -28.09 7.41
CA ALA A 271 3.30 -28.32 8.83
C ALA A 271 4.02 -27.23 9.59
N GLU A 272 3.26 -26.48 10.38
CA GLU A 272 3.78 -25.38 11.17
C GLU A 272 3.71 -25.70 12.65
N VAL A 273 4.75 -25.27 13.37
CA VAL A 273 4.83 -25.31 14.82
C VAL A 273 5.46 -24.01 15.30
N GLN A 274 4.83 -23.39 16.28
CA GLN A 274 5.29 -22.15 16.89
C GLN A 274 5.24 -22.26 18.42
N GLU A 275 6.11 -21.53 19.10
CA GLU A 275 6.21 -21.49 20.55
C GLU A 275 6.50 -20.05 21.03
N PRO A 276 5.65 -19.49 21.91
CA PRO A 276 5.88 -18.17 22.48
C PRO A 276 7.22 -18.07 23.21
N ALA A 277 7.85 -16.91 23.07
CA ALA A 277 9.05 -16.51 23.78
C ALA A 277 8.85 -15.14 24.44
N ALA A 278 9.66 -14.87 25.46
CA ALA A 278 9.68 -13.57 26.13
C ALA A 278 11.11 -13.33 26.62
N SER A 279 12.06 -13.38 25.68
CA SER A 279 13.49 -13.35 25.97
C SER A 279 14.21 -12.33 25.11
N ARG A 280 15.20 -11.67 25.70
CA ARG A 280 16.08 -10.74 24.99
C ARG A 280 16.96 -11.50 23.98
N LEU A 281 17.01 -11.00 22.74
CA LEU A 281 17.97 -11.44 21.73
C LEU A 281 19.33 -10.84 22.09
N SER A 282 20.25 -11.65 22.59
CA SER A 282 21.57 -11.22 23.05
C SER A 282 22.68 -11.89 22.22
N PRO A 283 23.70 -11.15 21.75
CA PRO A 283 24.89 -11.73 21.10
C PRO A 283 25.83 -12.47 22.06
N ALA A 284 25.54 -12.45 23.37
CA ALA A 284 26.36 -13.07 24.42
C ALA A 284 25.49 -13.72 25.53
N GLY A 285 24.20 -13.95 25.27
CA GLY A 285 23.19 -14.46 26.21
C GLY A 285 22.84 -15.92 25.97
N PRO A 286 21.65 -16.45 26.35
CA PRO A 286 21.29 -17.86 26.17
C PRO A 286 20.98 -18.19 24.70
N GLU A 287 21.96 -18.01 23.81
CA GLU A 287 21.93 -18.37 22.39
C GLU A 287 21.51 -19.84 22.21
N ASP A 288 21.95 -20.66 23.17
CA ASP A 288 21.66 -22.07 23.27
C ASP A 288 20.15 -22.36 23.43
N GLU A 289 19.36 -21.50 24.08
CA GLU A 289 17.97 -21.83 24.38
C GLU A 289 17.05 -21.61 23.18
N ILE A 290 17.19 -20.49 22.46
CA ILE A 290 16.38 -20.21 21.25
C ILE A 290 16.73 -21.23 20.16
N LEU A 291 18.02 -21.53 19.96
CA LEU A 291 18.46 -22.53 18.98
C LEU A 291 17.98 -23.95 19.36
N LYS A 292 18.00 -24.33 20.66
CA LYS A 292 17.42 -25.59 21.13
C LYS A 292 15.92 -25.66 20.91
N ARG A 293 15.19 -24.57 21.16
CA ARG A 293 13.75 -24.48 20.88
C ARG A 293 13.47 -24.65 19.39
N GLN A 294 14.21 -23.94 18.53
CA GLN A 294 14.11 -24.11 17.07
C GLN A 294 14.35 -25.55 16.63
N ALA A 295 15.44 -26.18 17.09
CA ALA A 295 15.74 -27.57 16.75
C ALA A 295 14.63 -28.54 17.21
N ARG A 296 14.07 -28.33 18.41
CA ARG A 296 12.95 -29.13 18.92
C ARG A 296 11.69 -28.95 18.07
N LEU A 297 11.34 -27.72 17.71
CA LEU A 297 10.17 -27.42 16.86
C LEU A 297 10.36 -27.98 15.46
N GLU A 298 11.57 -27.97 14.93
CA GLU A 298 11.89 -28.57 13.63
C GLU A 298 11.63 -30.07 13.61
N VAL A 299 12.08 -30.80 14.64
CA VAL A 299 11.78 -32.24 14.76
C VAL A 299 10.27 -32.49 14.77
N GLN A 300 9.50 -31.67 15.50
CA GLN A 300 8.04 -31.80 15.55
C GLN A 300 7.39 -31.50 14.19
N ALA A 301 7.80 -30.43 13.51
CA ALA A 301 7.25 -30.03 12.22
C ALA A 301 7.53 -31.09 11.14
N VAL A 302 8.76 -31.62 11.11
CA VAL A 302 9.15 -32.69 10.20
C VAL A 302 8.36 -33.97 10.48
N GLN A 303 8.20 -34.36 11.74
CA GLN A 303 7.45 -35.57 12.10
C GLN A 303 6.00 -35.49 11.60
N LYS A 304 5.33 -34.33 11.72
CA LYS A 304 3.96 -34.14 11.20
C LYS A 304 3.84 -34.39 9.68
N LEU A 305 4.88 -34.13 8.89
CA LEU A 305 4.89 -34.41 7.45
C LEU A 305 5.26 -35.87 7.15
N LEU A 306 6.18 -36.46 7.92
CA LEU A 306 6.49 -37.89 7.84
C LEU A 306 5.24 -38.74 8.12
N ASP A 307 4.44 -38.36 9.13
CA ASP A 307 3.17 -39.01 9.47
C ASP A 307 2.11 -38.89 8.35
N GLN A 308 2.27 -37.91 7.45
CA GLN A 308 1.43 -37.72 6.26
C GLN A 308 1.96 -38.44 5.02
N GLY A 309 3.06 -39.20 5.15
CA GLY A 309 3.62 -40.04 4.09
C GLY A 309 4.68 -39.36 3.22
N PHE A 310 5.17 -38.18 3.59
CA PHE A 310 6.33 -37.56 2.93
C PHE A 310 7.63 -38.26 3.35
N THR A 311 8.59 -38.35 2.44
CA THR A 311 9.94 -38.81 2.76
C THR A 311 10.81 -37.64 3.19
N ARG A 312 11.92 -37.90 3.91
CA ARG A 312 12.77 -36.82 4.44
C ARG A 312 13.38 -35.94 3.35
N ASP A 313 13.70 -36.51 2.19
CA ASP A 313 14.21 -35.79 1.01
C ASP A 313 13.18 -34.88 0.34
N GLN A 314 11.88 -35.11 0.60
CA GLN A 314 10.78 -34.24 0.14
C GLN A 314 10.49 -33.08 1.10
N ILE A 315 11.14 -33.04 2.27
CA ILE A 315 10.83 -32.08 3.33
C ILE A 315 11.96 -31.05 3.47
N THR A 316 11.63 -29.79 3.28
CA THR A 316 12.48 -28.64 3.64
C THR A 316 11.95 -27.94 4.87
N THR A 317 12.83 -27.29 5.63
CA THR A 317 12.48 -26.58 6.87
C THR A 317 12.91 -25.12 6.78
N GLU A 318 12.05 -24.23 7.27
CA GLU A 318 12.27 -22.80 7.32
C GLU A 318 12.10 -22.35 8.77
N ARG A 319 13.06 -21.56 9.28
CA ARG A 319 13.07 -21.10 10.68
C ARG A 319 12.92 -19.58 10.75
N TYR A 320 12.06 -19.14 11.67
CA TYR A 320 11.72 -17.74 11.84
C TYR A 320 11.76 -17.35 13.32
N LEU A 321 12.13 -16.10 13.59
CA LEU A 321 11.92 -15.44 14.88
C LEU A 321 11.03 -14.22 14.67
N ASN A 322 10.03 -14.05 15.52
CA ASN A 322 9.25 -12.81 15.60
C ASN A 322 9.96 -11.86 16.56
N LEU A 323 10.55 -10.80 16.01
CA LEU A 323 11.45 -9.90 16.73
C LEU A 323 10.88 -8.49 16.81
N ARG A 324 11.08 -7.81 17.95
CA ARG A 324 10.70 -6.39 18.10
C ARG A 324 11.67 -5.65 19.00
N TYR A 325 11.65 -4.33 18.93
CA TYR A 325 12.30 -3.51 19.95
C TYR A 325 11.48 -3.52 21.23
N HIS A 326 12.15 -3.52 22.38
CA HIS A 326 11.51 -3.48 23.68
C HIS A 326 10.54 -2.29 23.77
N GLY A 327 9.30 -2.52 24.19
CA GLY A 327 8.26 -1.49 24.36
C GLY A 327 7.42 -1.15 23.13
N THR A 328 7.80 -1.60 21.92
CA THR A 328 6.92 -1.56 20.75
C THR A 328 5.98 -2.77 20.73
N ASP A 329 4.87 -2.71 19.98
CA ASP A 329 3.87 -3.79 19.89
C ASP A 329 3.94 -4.62 18.60
N VAL A 330 4.71 -4.15 17.63
CA VAL A 330 4.79 -4.82 16.32
C VAL A 330 6.04 -5.68 16.25
N ALA A 331 5.83 -6.99 16.20
CA ALA A 331 6.86 -7.94 15.83
C ALA A 331 7.08 -7.96 14.31
N VAL A 332 8.34 -8.04 13.91
CA VAL A 332 8.78 -8.26 12.54
C VAL A 332 9.27 -9.69 12.43
N MET A 333 8.56 -10.49 11.63
CA MET A 333 8.99 -11.86 11.33
C MET A 333 10.31 -11.83 10.56
N THR A 334 11.33 -12.46 11.14
CA THR A 334 12.69 -12.47 10.62
C THR A 334 13.09 -13.91 10.32
N ALA A 335 13.31 -14.22 9.04
CA ALA A 335 13.81 -15.53 8.61
C ALA A 335 15.27 -15.74 9.03
N GLU A 336 15.67 -17.01 9.21
CA GLU A 336 17.07 -17.37 9.39
C GLU A 336 17.91 -16.89 8.19
N PRO A 337 18.95 -16.06 8.41
CA PRO A 337 19.77 -15.58 7.30
C PRO A 337 20.58 -16.74 6.69
N PRO A 338 20.79 -16.75 5.35
CA PRO A 338 21.60 -17.79 4.70
C PRO A 338 23.03 -17.79 5.21
N ALA A 339 23.63 -18.98 5.39
CA ALA A 339 25.01 -19.14 5.85
C ALA A 339 26.08 -18.41 4.99
N ALA A 340 25.76 -18.06 3.74
CA ALA A 340 26.66 -17.31 2.85
C ALA A 340 26.59 -15.77 3.04
N ALA A 341 25.46 -15.23 3.51
CA ALA A 341 25.36 -13.80 3.89
C ALA A 341 26.16 -13.50 5.16
N ALA A 342 26.49 -14.55 5.93
CA ALA A 342 27.35 -14.52 7.10
C ALA A 342 28.86 -14.46 6.78
N ALA A 343 29.25 -14.47 5.49
CA ALA A 343 30.63 -14.42 5.03
C ALA A 343 31.16 -12.99 4.78
N GLY A 344 30.30 -11.96 4.86
CA GLY A 344 30.73 -10.57 4.94
C GLY A 344 31.13 -10.21 6.36
N GLY A 345 32.13 -10.90 6.91
CA GLY A 345 32.67 -10.62 8.24
C GLY A 345 33.77 -9.56 8.17
N ASP A 346 33.86 -8.77 9.24
CA ASP A 346 35.03 -7.97 9.59
C ASP A 346 36.31 -8.84 9.54
N GLU A 347 37.50 -8.22 9.47
CA GLU A 347 38.84 -8.85 9.27
C GLU A 347 39.22 -9.99 10.27
N ASN A 348 38.33 -10.38 11.19
CA ASN A 348 38.54 -11.42 12.20
C ASN A 348 37.82 -12.76 11.94
N GLY A 349 37.17 -12.98 10.80
CA GLY A 349 36.82 -14.34 10.34
C GLY A 349 35.78 -15.13 11.17
N SER A 350 34.91 -14.47 11.94
CA SER A 350 33.79 -15.11 12.63
C SER A 350 32.57 -15.23 11.72
N SER A 351 32.08 -16.44 11.46
CA SER A 351 30.82 -16.68 10.76
C SER A 351 29.65 -16.02 11.51
N VAL A 352 28.90 -15.12 10.85
CA VAL A 352 27.66 -14.49 11.38
C VAL A 352 26.47 -15.49 11.35
N GLY A 353 26.66 -16.68 11.92
CA GLY A 353 25.57 -17.61 12.21
C GLY A 353 25.02 -17.38 13.62
N GLY A 354 23.73 -17.63 13.85
CA GLY A 354 23.11 -17.50 15.19
C GLY A 354 22.44 -16.13 15.47
N PRO A 355 22.31 -15.71 16.73
CA PRO A 355 21.54 -14.52 17.15
C PRO A 355 21.99 -13.20 16.50
N ALA A 356 23.29 -13.04 16.23
CA ALA A 356 23.84 -11.85 15.56
C ALA A 356 23.32 -11.71 14.12
N GLY A 357 23.13 -12.84 13.41
CA GLY A 357 22.52 -12.86 12.09
C GLY A 357 21.06 -12.40 12.13
N TYR A 358 20.29 -12.89 13.11
CA TYR A 358 18.91 -12.46 13.32
C TYR A 358 18.79 -10.98 13.67
N ALA A 359 19.65 -10.45 14.55
CA ALA A 359 19.65 -9.03 14.91
C ALA A 359 19.92 -8.13 13.70
N THR A 360 20.88 -8.51 12.85
CA THR A 360 21.21 -7.77 11.62
C THR A 360 20.09 -7.84 10.59
N ALA A 361 19.50 -9.02 10.39
CA ALA A 361 18.35 -9.22 9.50
C ALA A 361 17.13 -8.42 9.98
N PHE A 362 16.84 -8.44 11.29
CA PHE A 362 15.78 -7.65 11.91
C PHE A 362 16.02 -6.14 11.72
N ALA A 363 17.20 -5.63 12.05
CA ALA A 363 17.52 -4.22 11.90
C ALA A 363 17.38 -3.75 10.44
N SER A 364 17.77 -4.61 9.48
CA SER A 364 17.61 -4.34 8.04
C SER A 364 16.15 -4.33 7.61
N ALA A 365 15.36 -5.32 8.06
CA ALA A 365 13.92 -5.37 7.80
C ALA A 365 13.18 -4.18 8.43
N TYR A 366 13.48 -3.86 9.68
CA TYR A 366 12.91 -2.74 10.41
C TYR A 366 13.28 -1.39 9.76
N ARG A 367 14.53 -1.20 9.34
CA ARG A 367 14.96 0.00 8.61
C ARG A 367 14.26 0.13 7.26
N ARG A 368 14.10 -0.95 6.52
CA ARG A 368 13.37 -0.93 5.24
C ARG A 368 11.90 -0.57 5.47
N GLU A 369 11.26 -1.22 6.45
CA GLU A 369 9.84 -1.07 6.70
C GLU A 369 9.48 0.25 7.38
N PHE A 370 10.32 0.81 8.26
CA PHE A 370 10.00 2.01 9.03
C PHE A 370 10.91 3.21 8.72
N GLY A 371 12.02 3.01 8.00
CA GLY A 371 12.98 4.05 7.61
C GLY A 371 14.06 4.37 8.65
N PHE A 372 14.07 3.70 9.80
CA PHE A 372 15.03 3.93 10.89
C PHE A 372 15.21 2.68 11.75
N VAL A 373 16.03 2.74 12.80
CA VAL A 373 16.16 1.71 13.84
C VAL A 373 16.09 2.39 15.20
N LEU A 374 15.68 1.66 16.25
CA LEU A 374 15.65 2.15 17.61
C LEU A 374 16.89 1.70 18.37
N ASP A 375 17.42 2.56 19.24
CA ASP A 375 18.47 2.20 20.19
C ASP A 375 17.82 1.56 21.43
N ARG A 376 17.34 0.32 21.24
CA ARG A 376 16.65 -0.47 22.27
C ARG A 376 16.98 -1.95 22.13
N ASP A 377 16.80 -2.68 23.21
CA ASP A 377 16.93 -4.14 23.22
C ASP A 377 15.96 -4.80 22.26
N ILE A 378 16.42 -5.86 21.58
CA ILE A 378 15.57 -6.69 20.71
C ILE A 378 15.02 -7.85 21.55
N TRP A 379 13.71 -8.07 21.46
CA TRP A 379 13.00 -9.16 22.13
C TRP A 379 12.52 -10.19 21.11
N VAL A 380 12.54 -11.45 21.52
CA VAL A 380 11.94 -12.57 20.81
C VAL A 380 10.57 -12.84 21.43
N ASP A 381 9.51 -12.63 20.65
CA ASP A 381 8.13 -12.87 21.09
C ASP A 381 7.66 -14.30 20.76
N ASP A 382 8.20 -14.91 19.71
CA ASP A 382 7.83 -16.26 19.29
C ASP A 382 8.93 -16.89 18.40
N VAL A 383 9.06 -18.22 18.53
CA VAL A 383 9.93 -19.06 17.70
C VAL A 383 9.05 -19.92 16.79
N ARG A 384 9.24 -19.79 15.48
CA ARG A 384 8.42 -20.47 14.47
C ARG A 384 9.27 -21.35 13.55
N VAL A 385 8.80 -22.57 13.30
CA VAL A 385 9.37 -23.47 12.29
C VAL A 385 8.27 -23.97 11.36
N ARG A 386 8.51 -23.79 10.07
CA ARG A 386 7.63 -24.24 8.99
C ARG A 386 8.33 -25.36 8.22
N ALA A 387 7.74 -26.54 8.22
CA ALA A 387 8.17 -27.65 7.37
C ALA A 387 7.30 -27.67 6.10
N VAL A 388 7.93 -27.84 4.95
CA VAL A 388 7.30 -27.84 3.63
C VAL A 388 7.55 -29.18 2.98
N GLY A 389 6.48 -29.92 2.69
CA GLY A 389 6.49 -31.21 2.00
C GLY A 389 6.19 -31.01 0.51
N ARG A 390 7.22 -31.18 -0.33
CA ARG A 390 7.10 -31.04 -1.78
C ARG A 390 6.77 -32.39 -2.42
N ALA A 391 5.53 -32.53 -2.87
CA ALA A 391 5.08 -33.76 -3.51
C ALA A 391 5.46 -33.84 -5.00
N ARG A 392 5.64 -32.69 -5.67
CA ARG A 392 5.94 -32.63 -7.12
C ARG A 392 6.86 -31.47 -7.47
N PRO A 393 7.85 -31.69 -8.35
CA PRO A 393 8.58 -30.59 -8.97
C PRO A 393 7.62 -29.80 -9.87
N MET A 394 7.82 -28.48 -9.95
CA MET A 394 7.04 -27.63 -10.83
C MET A 394 7.27 -28.01 -12.30
N PRO A 395 6.23 -28.00 -13.14
CA PRO A 395 6.41 -28.09 -14.58
C PRO A 395 7.32 -26.96 -15.04
N ASP A 396 8.38 -27.31 -15.77
CA ASP A 396 9.27 -26.32 -16.36
C ASP A 396 8.61 -25.76 -17.62
N ASP A 397 7.83 -24.68 -17.46
CA ASP A 397 7.20 -23.96 -18.58
C ASP A 397 8.21 -23.17 -19.43
N ALA A 398 9.52 -23.37 -19.19
CA ALA A 398 10.60 -22.94 -20.07
C ALA A 398 10.62 -23.74 -21.40
N ALA A 399 9.46 -23.96 -22.02
CA ALA A 399 9.39 -24.32 -23.42
C ALA A 399 9.93 -23.15 -24.24
N VAL A 400 10.97 -23.43 -25.02
CA VAL A 400 11.68 -22.45 -25.86
C VAL A 400 10.69 -21.78 -26.82
N ALA A 401 10.63 -20.44 -26.79
CA ALA A 401 9.91 -19.68 -27.80
C ALA A 401 10.41 -20.09 -29.18
N SER A 402 9.51 -20.37 -30.13
CA SER A 402 9.93 -20.58 -31.51
C SER A 402 10.54 -19.28 -32.05
N ASP A 403 11.76 -19.34 -32.59
CA ASP A 403 12.51 -18.17 -33.10
C ASP A 403 11.77 -17.43 -34.23
N GLU A 404 10.80 -18.06 -34.89
CA GLU A 404 9.95 -17.42 -35.90
C GLU A 404 8.47 -17.84 -35.75
N PRO A 405 7.60 -17.03 -35.12
CA PRO A 405 6.20 -17.38 -34.88
C PRO A 405 5.32 -17.29 -36.14
N GLY A 406 5.89 -16.87 -37.28
CA GLY A 406 5.15 -16.54 -38.50
C GLY A 406 4.35 -15.22 -38.37
N PRO A 407 3.56 -14.86 -39.40
CA PRO A 407 2.71 -13.66 -39.35
C PRO A 407 1.61 -13.82 -38.29
N LEU A 408 1.16 -12.68 -37.74
CA LEU A 408 -0.01 -12.66 -36.87
C LEU A 408 -1.25 -13.17 -37.64
N PRO A 409 -2.13 -13.95 -36.99
CA PRO A 409 -3.41 -14.30 -37.58
C PRO A 409 -4.25 -13.03 -37.82
N PRO A 410 -5.21 -13.05 -38.76
CA PRO A 410 -6.14 -11.92 -38.91
C PRO A 410 -6.95 -11.73 -37.62
N PRO A 411 -7.30 -10.48 -37.26
CA PRO A 411 -8.14 -10.23 -36.10
C PRO A 411 -9.54 -10.83 -36.32
N ALA A 412 -10.14 -11.36 -35.25
CA ALA A 412 -11.49 -11.92 -35.29
C ALA A 412 -12.54 -10.82 -35.57
N THR A 413 -12.30 -9.60 -35.09
CA THR A 413 -13.09 -8.41 -35.41
C THR A 413 -12.27 -7.14 -35.16
N ILE A 414 -12.80 -6.00 -35.59
CA ILE A 414 -12.28 -4.66 -35.25
C ILE A 414 -13.42 -3.91 -34.57
N THR A 415 -13.19 -3.44 -33.34
CA THR A 415 -14.15 -2.65 -32.57
C THR A 415 -13.71 -1.19 -32.45
N SER A 416 -14.60 -0.31 -31.98
CA SER A 416 -14.28 1.08 -31.66
C SER A 416 -14.15 1.23 -30.14
N ALA A 417 -12.93 1.10 -29.63
CA ALA A 417 -12.66 1.17 -28.19
C ALA A 417 -12.06 2.54 -27.80
N TYR A 418 -12.40 3.03 -26.61
CA TYR A 418 -11.95 4.33 -26.10
C TYR A 418 -10.72 4.21 -25.20
N PHE A 419 -9.70 5.03 -25.48
CA PHE A 419 -8.44 5.12 -24.74
C PHE A 419 -8.02 6.56 -24.52
N GLU A 420 -7.24 6.79 -23.45
CA GLU A 420 -6.62 8.09 -23.17
C GLU A 420 -5.10 7.99 -23.24
N PRO A 421 -4.41 8.95 -23.88
CA PRO A 421 -4.97 9.99 -24.75
C PRO A 421 -5.44 9.41 -26.11
N GLY A 422 -6.46 10.01 -26.73
CA GLY A 422 -6.80 9.75 -28.14
C GLY A 422 -8.24 9.33 -28.45
N GLY A 423 -9.10 9.14 -27.45
CA GLY A 423 -10.53 8.86 -27.64
C GLY A 423 -10.83 7.50 -28.28
N ARG A 424 -11.93 7.40 -29.03
CA ARG A 424 -12.32 6.16 -29.73
C ARG A 424 -11.39 5.85 -30.91
N GLN A 425 -10.85 4.64 -30.94
CA GLN A 425 -9.90 4.17 -31.95
C GLN A 425 -10.28 2.77 -32.50
N PRO A 426 -10.06 2.50 -33.80
CA PRO A 426 -10.21 1.15 -34.36
C PRO A 426 -9.25 0.17 -33.66
N THR A 427 -9.80 -0.83 -33.00
CA THR A 427 -9.08 -1.73 -32.12
C THR A 427 -9.28 -3.18 -32.57
N PRO A 428 -8.24 -3.84 -33.13
CA PRO A 428 -8.32 -5.24 -33.51
C PRO A 428 -8.46 -6.14 -32.28
N ALA A 429 -9.33 -7.14 -32.38
CA ALA A 429 -9.52 -8.16 -31.36
C ALA A 429 -9.02 -9.52 -31.86
N TYR A 430 -8.12 -10.14 -31.09
CA TYR A 430 -7.52 -11.44 -31.39
C TYR A 430 -8.00 -12.47 -30.37
N GLN A 431 -8.30 -13.69 -30.83
CA GLN A 431 -8.52 -14.82 -29.94
C GLN A 431 -7.16 -15.35 -29.46
N LEU A 432 -6.97 -15.40 -28.14
CA LEU A 432 -5.68 -15.76 -27.53
C LEU A 432 -5.23 -17.17 -27.94
N GLU A 433 -6.17 -18.12 -28.08
CA GLU A 433 -5.92 -19.50 -28.52
C GLU A 433 -5.33 -19.62 -29.94
N LEU A 434 -5.50 -18.60 -30.79
CA LEU A 434 -4.97 -18.58 -32.15
C LEU A 434 -3.56 -17.98 -32.24
N LEU A 435 -3.09 -17.33 -31.17
CA LEU A 435 -1.75 -16.75 -31.10
C LEU A 435 -0.73 -17.80 -30.67
N ARG A 436 0.45 -17.76 -31.29
CA ARG A 436 1.54 -18.70 -31.05
C ARG A 436 2.65 -18.07 -30.20
N PRO A 437 3.40 -18.87 -29.43
CA PRO A 437 4.59 -18.38 -28.74
C PRO A 437 5.51 -17.57 -29.66
N GLY A 438 5.89 -16.37 -29.23
CA GLY A 438 6.68 -15.41 -30.00
C GLY A 438 5.86 -14.32 -30.70
N HIS A 439 4.55 -14.52 -30.93
CA HIS A 439 3.70 -13.47 -31.52
C HIS A 439 3.70 -12.23 -30.63
N ALA A 440 3.80 -11.06 -31.27
CA ALA A 440 3.78 -9.77 -30.60
C ALA A 440 2.67 -8.89 -31.19
N VAL A 441 1.76 -8.43 -30.33
CA VAL A 441 0.63 -7.57 -30.68
C VAL A 441 0.87 -6.19 -30.06
N LEU A 442 0.87 -5.14 -30.89
CA LEU A 442 0.98 -3.75 -30.45
C LEU A 442 -0.41 -3.20 -30.10
N GLY A 443 -0.50 -2.43 -29.03
CA GLY A 443 -1.72 -1.71 -28.67
C GLY A 443 -2.00 -0.52 -29.60
N PRO A 444 -3.27 -0.06 -29.73
CA PRO A 444 -4.46 -0.60 -29.07
C PRO A 444 -4.89 -1.96 -29.64
N ALA A 445 -5.13 -2.95 -28.78
CA ALA A 445 -5.65 -4.26 -29.18
C ALA A 445 -6.38 -4.95 -28.02
N LEU A 446 -7.28 -5.88 -28.35
CA LEU A 446 -7.93 -6.76 -27.37
C LEU A 446 -7.47 -8.20 -27.58
N LEU A 447 -7.04 -8.87 -26.51
CA LEU A 447 -6.80 -10.31 -26.53
C LEU A 447 -7.92 -10.98 -25.75
N ILE A 448 -8.68 -11.82 -26.44
CA ILE A 448 -9.89 -12.46 -25.92
C ILE A 448 -9.58 -13.91 -25.62
N ASP A 449 -9.86 -14.28 -24.37
CA ASP A 449 -9.81 -15.65 -23.89
C ASP A 449 -11.22 -16.09 -23.47
N ALA A 450 -11.45 -17.39 -23.33
CA ALA A 450 -12.74 -17.94 -22.95
C ALA A 450 -13.21 -17.47 -21.56
N ILE A 451 -12.27 -17.09 -20.68
CA ILE A 451 -12.54 -16.72 -19.28
C ILE A 451 -12.07 -15.31 -18.92
N SER A 452 -11.49 -14.55 -19.85
CA SER A 452 -11.00 -13.19 -19.58
C SER A 452 -10.85 -12.35 -20.86
N THR A 453 -10.77 -11.03 -20.69
CA THR A 453 -10.41 -10.09 -21.77
C THR A 453 -9.23 -9.26 -21.32
N ILE A 454 -8.17 -9.25 -22.12
CA ILE A 454 -6.94 -8.50 -21.86
C ILE A 454 -6.93 -7.30 -22.80
N VAL A 455 -6.83 -6.11 -22.20
CA VAL A 455 -6.78 -4.84 -22.94
C VAL A 455 -5.31 -4.43 -23.08
N VAL A 456 -4.82 -4.41 -24.32
CA VAL A 456 -3.50 -3.90 -24.67
C VAL A 456 -3.65 -2.45 -25.08
N GLU A 457 -3.40 -1.53 -24.14
CA GLU A 457 -3.54 -0.09 -24.38
C GLU A 457 -2.49 0.43 -25.38
N PRO A 458 -2.72 1.59 -26.03
CA PRO A 458 -1.70 2.29 -26.80
C PRO A 458 -0.39 2.45 -25.99
N GLY A 459 0.74 2.23 -26.65
CA GLY A 459 2.06 2.27 -26.00
C GLY A 459 2.46 0.98 -25.27
N TRP A 460 1.64 -0.07 -25.29
CA TRP A 460 2.00 -1.39 -24.80
C TRP A 460 2.19 -2.40 -25.93
N ARG A 461 3.05 -3.38 -25.68
CA ARG A 461 3.31 -4.52 -26.57
C ARG A 461 3.07 -5.82 -25.81
N ALA A 462 2.10 -6.61 -26.25
CA ALA A 462 1.83 -7.94 -25.72
C ALA A 462 2.61 -9.01 -26.49
N ILE A 463 3.26 -9.93 -25.79
CA ILE A 463 4.11 -10.99 -26.34
C ILE A 463 3.66 -12.33 -25.77
N ILE A 464 3.37 -13.30 -26.63
CA ILE A 464 3.01 -14.65 -26.21
C ILE A 464 4.27 -15.43 -25.84
N THR A 465 4.33 -15.94 -24.62
CA THR A 465 5.47 -16.72 -24.10
C THR A 465 5.36 -18.20 -24.49
N GLY A 466 6.42 -18.99 -24.27
CA GLY A 466 6.43 -20.44 -24.52
C GLY A 466 5.29 -21.21 -23.86
N GLY A 467 4.93 -20.83 -22.62
CA GLY A 467 3.81 -21.39 -21.87
C GLY A 467 2.41 -20.96 -22.35
N HIS A 468 2.31 -20.19 -23.45
CA HIS A 468 1.10 -19.52 -23.93
C HIS A 468 0.54 -18.46 -22.95
N ASN A 469 1.39 -17.94 -22.06
CA ASN A 469 1.06 -16.79 -21.22
C ASN A 469 1.29 -15.48 -22.00
N VAL A 470 0.65 -14.40 -21.58
CA VAL A 470 0.85 -13.07 -22.16
C VAL A 470 1.79 -12.25 -21.29
N ARG A 471 2.91 -11.81 -21.85
CA ARG A 471 3.80 -10.83 -21.24
C ARG A 471 3.63 -9.51 -21.96
N MET A 472 3.32 -8.44 -21.23
CA MET A 472 3.20 -7.11 -21.83
C MET A 472 4.33 -6.23 -21.33
N GLU A 473 4.93 -5.50 -22.26
CA GLU A 473 6.00 -4.54 -21.99
C GLU A 473 5.52 -3.16 -22.45
N ALA A 474 5.84 -2.13 -21.66
CA ALA A 474 5.71 -0.77 -22.15
C ALA A 474 6.62 -0.63 -23.38
N ALA A 475 6.03 -0.34 -24.55
CA ALA A 475 6.81 -0.02 -25.73
C ALA A 475 7.58 1.26 -25.40
N MET A 476 8.91 1.24 -25.49
CA MET A 476 9.71 2.44 -25.24
C MET A 476 9.17 3.59 -26.07
N ALA A 477 8.43 4.50 -25.45
CA ALA A 477 8.31 5.85 -25.97
C ALA A 477 9.75 6.35 -26.04
N ALA A 478 10.16 6.85 -27.20
CA ALA A 478 11.46 7.47 -27.38
C ALA A 478 11.75 8.37 -26.17
N ALA A 479 12.83 8.05 -25.45
CA ALA A 479 13.37 8.87 -24.38
C ALA A 479 13.48 10.31 -24.92
N GLY A 480 12.55 11.17 -24.51
CA GLY A 480 12.35 12.48 -25.14
C GLY A 480 10.96 13.07 -24.92
N ALA A 481 9.94 12.26 -24.68
CA ALA A 481 8.66 12.76 -24.18
C ALA A 481 8.61 12.61 -22.66
N SER A 482 9.39 13.44 -21.95
CA SER A 482 8.87 13.96 -20.69
C SER A 482 7.51 14.56 -21.06
N THR A 483 6.42 13.96 -20.60
CA THR A 483 5.15 14.65 -20.53
C THR A 483 5.35 15.78 -19.53
N SER A 484 5.99 16.86 -19.97
CA SER A 484 5.78 18.18 -19.42
C SER A 484 4.29 18.44 -19.67
N VAL A 485 3.45 18.02 -18.72
CA VAL A 485 2.14 18.63 -18.57
C VAL A 485 2.45 20.11 -18.46
N SER A 486 2.08 20.90 -19.47
CA SER A 486 2.31 22.33 -19.43
C SER A 486 1.54 22.88 -18.22
N VAL A 487 2.25 23.20 -17.14
CA VAL A 487 1.73 23.70 -15.86
C VAL A 487 1.24 25.16 -15.98
N ALA A 488 0.75 25.57 -17.16
CA ALA A 488 0.47 26.97 -17.48
C ALA A 488 -0.94 27.23 -18.02
N SER A 489 -1.91 26.36 -17.75
CA SER A 489 -3.32 26.74 -17.79
C SER A 489 -3.89 26.60 -16.40
N ALA A 490 -4.59 27.64 -15.91
CA ALA A 490 -5.31 27.62 -14.64
C ALA A 490 -6.01 26.26 -14.47
N VAL A 491 -5.73 25.57 -13.37
CA VAL A 491 -6.32 24.26 -13.06
C VAL A 491 -7.83 24.43 -12.97
N GLU A 492 -8.53 24.16 -14.08
CA GLU A 492 -9.97 23.98 -14.06
C GLU A 492 -10.26 22.78 -13.14
N CYS A 493 -11.22 22.95 -12.24
CA CYS A 493 -11.57 21.96 -11.23
C CYS A 493 -12.26 20.75 -11.89
N ASP A 494 -11.45 19.85 -12.46
CA ASP A 494 -11.90 18.59 -13.06
C ASP A 494 -12.35 17.61 -11.94
N PRO A 495 -13.63 17.21 -11.91
CA PRO A 495 -14.17 16.30 -10.90
C PRO A 495 -13.46 14.94 -10.81
N VAL A 496 -12.95 14.42 -11.93
CA VAL A 496 -12.23 13.13 -11.97
C VAL A 496 -10.87 13.28 -11.30
N ARG A 497 -10.12 14.32 -11.67
CA ARG A 497 -8.84 14.64 -11.02
C ARG A 497 -9.03 14.89 -9.52
N LEU A 498 -10.07 15.63 -9.14
CA LEU A 498 -10.37 15.89 -7.73
C LEU A 498 -10.60 14.59 -6.94
N ALA A 499 -11.35 13.63 -7.50
CA ALA A 499 -11.56 12.32 -6.88
C ALA A 499 -10.25 11.53 -6.75
N ILE A 500 -9.42 11.51 -7.79
CA ILE A 500 -8.09 10.85 -7.77
C ILE A 500 -7.19 11.46 -6.68
N PHE A 501 -7.08 12.78 -6.61
CA PHE A 501 -6.28 13.47 -5.60
C PHE A 501 -6.79 13.25 -4.19
N SER A 502 -8.11 13.27 -3.99
CA SER A 502 -8.73 12.95 -2.70
C SER A 502 -8.28 11.58 -2.19
N HIS A 503 -8.35 10.54 -3.04
CA HIS A 503 -7.89 9.20 -2.70
C HIS A 503 -6.38 9.15 -2.37
N ARG A 504 -5.54 9.87 -3.12
CA ARG A 504 -4.10 9.92 -2.88
C ARG A 504 -3.76 10.59 -1.54
N PHE A 505 -4.33 11.77 -1.25
CA PHE A 505 -4.03 12.52 -0.04
C PHE A 505 -4.56 11.83 1.22
N MET A 506 -5.77 11.24 1.17
CA MET A 506 -6.28 10.42 2.27
C MET A 506 -5.36 9.22 2.53
N GLY A 507 -4.88 8.57 1.46
CA GLY A 507 -3.92 7.47 1.56
C GLY A 507 -2.66 7.85 2.34
N ILE A 508 -2.09 9.03 2.08
CA ILE A 508 -0.91 9.54 2.82
C ILE A 508 -1.21 9.71 4.30
N ALA A 509 -2.32 10.36 4.66
CA ALA A 509 -2.68 10.58 6.06
C ALA A 509 -2.89 9.27 6.82
N GLU A 510 -3.57 8.29 6.21
CA GLU A 510 -3.77 6.96 6.78
C GLU A 510 -2.44 6.24 7.02
N GLN A 511 -1.47 6.42 6.11
CA GLN A 511 -0.15 5.83 6.24
C GLN A 511 0.69 6.40 7.35
N MET A 512 0.70 7.72 7.46
CA MET A 512 1.36 8.41 8.56
C MET A 512 0.83 7.85 9.89
N GLY A 513 -0.50 7.70 9.99
CA GLY A 513 -1.15 7.14 11.17
C GLY A 513 -0.74 5.69 11.46
N ARG A 514 -0.75 4.81 10.47
CA ARG A 514 -0.31 3.41 10.63
C ARG A 514 1.16 3.31 11.05
N THR A 515 2.04 4.12 10.46
CA THR A 515 3.47 4.13 10.83
C THR A 515 3.67 4.61 12.26
N LEU A 516 2.98 5.69 12.65
CA LEU A 516 3.04 6.23 14.00
C LEU A 516 2.57 5.19 15.03
N GLN A 517 1.40 4.57 14.79
CA GLN A 517 0.86 3.53 15.67
C GLN A 517 1.84 2.37 15.86
N ARG A 518 2.46 1.87 14.78
CA ARG A 518 3.32 0.68 14.80
C ARG A 518 4.71 0.91 15.41
N THR A 519 5.17 2.16 15.45
CA THR A 519 6.52 2.51 15.91
C THR A 519 6.53 3.23 17.26
N SER A 520 5.39 3.76 17.70
CA SER A 520 5.22 4.39 19.00
C SER A 520 5.40 3.39 20.15
N VAL A 521 5.96 3.87 21.26
CA VAL A 521 6.08 3.12 22.51
C VAL A 521 4.98 3.50 23.50
N SER A 522 4.42 4.71 23.40
CA SER A 522 3.28 5.14 24.22
C SER A 522 2.04 4.30 23.94
N VAL A 523 1.49 3.72 25.00
CA VAL A 523 0.19 3.01 25.03
C VAL A 523 -0.94 3.90 24.54
N ASN A 524 -0.89 5.21 24.83
CA ASN A 524 -1.93 6.13 24.38
C ASN A 524 -1.96 6.23 22.85
N ILE A 525 -0.81 6.23 22.19
CA ILE A 525 -0.73 6.32 20.73
C ILE A 525 -0.99 4.95 20.10
N LYS A 526 -0.28 3.90 20.53
CA LYS A 526 -0.28 2.60 19.84
C LYS A 526 -1.54 1.75 20.10
N GLU A 527 -2.10 1.80 21.32
CA GLU A 527 -3.28 1.00 21.72
C GLU A 527 -4.55 1.84 21.82
N ARG A 528 -4.51 3.01 22.48
CA ARG A 528 -5.71 3.87 22.62
C ARG A 528 -6.00 4.68 21.36
N LEU A 529 -5.09 4.67 20.38
CA LEU A 529 -5.19 5.41 19.11
C LEU A 529 -5.39 6.91 19.33
N ASP A 530 -4.76 7.43 20.39
CA ASP A 530 -4.83 8.82 20.79
C ASP A 530 -3.82 9.68 20.01
N PHE A 531 -4.04 9.71 18.69
CA PHE A 531 -3.24 10.48 17.75
C PHE A 531 -4.08 10.84 16.52
N SER A 532 -3.63 11.82 15.73
CA SER A 532 -4.21 12.14 14.42
C SER A 532 -3.11 12.55 13.42
N CYS A 533 -3.28 12.17 12.16
CA CYS A 533 -2.41 12.56 11.05
C CYS A 533 -3.23 13.20 9.93
N ALA A 534 -2.70 14.26 9.34
CA ALA A 534 -3.39 15.05 8.33
C ALA A 534 -2.43 15.80 7.38
N LEU A 535 -2.96 16.12 6.20
CA LEU A 535 -2.38 16.98 5.18
C LEU A 535 -3.07 18.35 5.20
N PHE A 536 -2.28 19.40 5.05
CA PHE A 536 -2.74 20.78 5.06
C PHE A 536 -2.21 21.55 3.86
N GLY A 537 -3.01 22.46 3.32
CA GLY A 537 -2.59 23.37 2.26
C GLY A 537 -1.48 24.32 2.72
N PRO A 538 -0.90 25.12 1.80
CA PRO A 538 0.20 26.03 2.11
C PRO A 538 -0.21 27.15 3.09
N ASP A 539 -1.51 27.42 3.22
CA ASP A 539 -2.11 28.35 4.18
C ASP A 539 -2.47 27.68 5.53
N GLY A 540 -2.22 26.38 5.68
CA GLY A 540 -2.60 25.59 6.84
C GLY A 540 -4.07 25.16 6.89
N SER A 541 -4.82 25.29 5.79
CA SER A 541 -6.17 24.71 5.67
C SER A 541 -6.11 23.17 5.62
N LEU A 542 -7.05 22.48 6.27
CA LEU A 542 -7.10 21.01 6.23
C LEU A 542 -7.51 20.52 4.84
N VAL A 543 -6.72 19.65 4.23
CA VAL A 543 -6.96 19.08 2.89
C VAL A 543 -7.42 17.62 2.99
N ALA A 544 -6.72 16.81 3.78
CA ALA A 544 -7.06 15.40 3.98
C ALA A 544 -6.67 14.95 5.39
N ASN A 545 -7.40 14.00 5.94
CA ASN A 545 -7.11 13.41 7.24
C ASN A 545 -7.39 11.91 7.24
N ALA A 546 -6.71 11.20 8.13
CA ALA A 546 -7.06 9.84 8.46
C ALA A 546 -8.23 9.79 9.45
N PRO A 547 -8.99 8.68 9.51
CA PRO A 547 -10.17 8.53 10.37
C PRO A 547 -9.77 8.29 11.83
N HIS A 548 -9.09 9.25 12.43
CA HIS A 548 -8.67 9.25 13.82
C HIS A 548 -9.56 10.17 14.68
N LEU A 549 -9.10 10.54 15.88
CA LEU A 549 -9.84 11.37 16.83
C LEU A 549 -10.25 12.73 16.21
N PRO A 550 -11.55 12.99 16.03
CA PRO A 550 -12.03 14.23 15.39
C PRO A 550 -11.65 15.50 16.16
N VAL A 551 -11.49 15.40 17.49
CA VAL A 551 -11.13 16.54 18.36
C VAL A 551 -9.79 17.18 17.98
N HIS A 552 -8.86 16.39 17.41
CA HIS A 552 -7.55 16.91 16.99
C HIS A 552 -7.64 17.81 15.75
N LEU A 553 -8.54 17.53 14.80
CA LEU A 553 -8.45 18.07 13.44
C LEU A 553 -8.65 19.59 13.37
N GLY A 554 -9.61 20.11 14.15
CA GLY A 554 -9.85 21.55 14.24
C GLY A 554 -8.65 22.30 14.83
N ALA A 555 -8.10 21.79 15.93
CA ALA A 555 -6.96 22.40 16.61
C ALA A 555 -5.64 22.25 15.83
N MET A 556 -5.43 21.14 15.13
CA MET A 556 -4.26 20.94 14.26
C MET A 556 -4.19 21.96 13.12
N SER A 557 -5.33 22.31 12.52
CA SER A 557 -5.37 23.35 11.48
C SER A 557 -4.87 24.69 12.02
N GLU A 558 -5.27 25.06 13.24
CA GLU A 558 -4.78 26.28 13.88
C GLU A 558 -3.30 26.19 14.26
N ALA A 559 -2.82 25.02 14.70
CA ALA A 559 -1.40 24.81 14.97
C ALA A 559 -0.53 25.05 13.72
N VAL A 560 -0.93 24.48 12.57
CA VAL A 560 -0.23 24.69 11.30
C VAL A 560 -0.30 26.16 10.87
N ARG A 561 -1.50 26.77 10.88
CA ARG A 561 -1.68 28.21 10.56
C ARG A 561 -0.85 29.11 11.45
N PHE A 562 -0.74 28.80 12.74
CA PHE A 562 0.11 29.55 13.65
C PHE A 562 1.59 29.45 13.24
N GLN A 563 2.10 28.25 12.96
CA GLN A 563 3.48 28.09 12.48
C GLN A 563 3.70 28.85 11.18
N VAL A 564 2.74 28.82 10.26
CA VAL A 564 2.78 29.61 9.02
C VAL A 564 2.97 31.09 9.35
N ARG A 565 2.13 31.67 10.21
CA ARG A 565 2.26 33.08 10.63
C ARG A 565 3.55 33.37 11.41
N TYR A 566 4.02 32.42 12.21
CA TYR A 566 5.20 32.56 13.04
C TYR A 566 6.48 32.72 12.21
N TYR A 567 6.61 31.93 11.14
CA TYR A 567 7.75 31.95 10.22
C TYR A 567 7.53 32.87 8.99
N SER A 568 6.33 33.42 8.82
CA SER A 568 6.04 34.45 7.79
C SER A 568 6.90 35.71 7.98
N PRO A 569 7.13 36.50 6.93
CA PRO A 569 7.73 37.84 7.07
C PRO A 569 6.99 38.68 8.11
N GLY A 570 7.73 39.23 9.08
CA GLY A 570 7.18 39.99 10.20
C GLY A 570 6.75 39.16 11.42
N GLY A 571 6.77 37.82 11.32
CA GLY A 571 6.58 36.92 12.44
C GLY A 571 7.86 36.78 13.31
N PRO A 572 7.75 36.25 14.54
CA PRO A 572 8.90 36.12 15.45
C PRO A 572 9.99 35.18 14.93
N GLY A 573 9.62 34.17 14.13
CA GLY A 573 10.53 33.22 13.50
C GLY A 573 11.03 33.62 12.12
N ALA A 574 10.66 34.81 11.61
CA ALA A 574 10.97 35.23 10.23
C ALA A 574 12.47 35.23 9.92
N VAL A 575 13.31 35.59 10.89
CA VAL A 575 14.78 35.62 10.74
C VAL A 575 15.35 34.21 10.63
N GLU A 576 14.76 33.25 11.34
CA GLU A 576 15.19 31.85 11.32
C GLU A 576 14.71 31.13 10.05
N GLY A 577 13.55 31.53 9.53
CA GLY A 577 12.94 30.99 8.31
C GLY A 577 12.61 29.50 8.40
N LEU A 578 12.22 28.90 7.27
CA LEU A 578 12.06 27.46 7.12
C LEU A 578 12.97 26.95 6.01
N GLU A 579 13.62 25.82 6.25
CA GLU A 579 14.42 25.14 5.24
C GLU A 579 13.90 23.72 4.96
N GLU A 580 14.23 23.19 3.78
CA GLU A 580 13.96 21.80 3.45
C GLU A 580 14.62 20.85 4.45
N GLY A 581 13.84 19.90 4.97
CA GLY A 581 14.26 18.99 6.03
C GLY A 581 14.10 19.54 7.46
N ASP A 582 13.59 20.76 7.65
CA ASP A 582 13.15 21.22 8.96
C ASP A 582 11.84 20.53 9.38
N VAL A 583 11.68 20.27 10.69
CA VAL A 583 10.44 19.78 11.29
C VAL A 583 10.15 20.56 12.55
N LEU A 584 8.91 21.00 12.70
CA LEU A 584 8.45 21.85 13.78
C LEU A 584 7.70 21.04 14.84
N LEU A 585 7.76 21.51 16.09
CA LEU A 585 7.04 20.98 17.23
C LEU A 585 6.32 22.09 17.97
N SER A 586 5.05 21.85 18.32
CA SER A 586 4.26 22.74 19.18
C SER A 586 3.15 21.99 19.92
N ASN A 587 2.82 22.46 21.12
CA ASN A 587 1.70 21.96 21.94
C ASN A 587 1.00 23.04 22.75
N HIS A 588 1.43 24.31 22.67
CA HIS A 588 0.86 25.38 23.49
C HIS A 588 -0.63 25.63 23.13
N PRO A 589 -1.58 25.48 24.07
CA PRO A 589 -3.01 25.51 23.74
C PRO A 589 -3.51 26.90 23.35
N GLN A 590 -3.12 27.93 24.10
CA GLN A 590 -3.56 29.31 23.83
C GLN A 590 -2.90 29.94 22.59
N LEU A 591 -1.61 29.67 22.36
CA LEU A 591 -0.81 30.38 21.37
C LEU A 591 -0.65 29.61 20.06
N ALA A 592 -0.47 28.29 20.11
CA ALA A 592 -0.01 27.48 18.98
C ALA A 592 -0.95 26.31 18.63
N GLY A 593 -2.26 26.47 18.87
CA GLY A 593 -3.28 25.51 18.43
C GLY A 593 -3.22 24.13 19.11
N GLY A 594 -2.61 24.02 20.31
CA GLY A 594 -2.68 22.80 21.11
C GLY A 594 -4.08 22.56 21.69
N SER A 595 -4.49 21.29 21.86
CA SER A 595 -5.73 20.97 22.59
C SER A 595 -5.50 21.07 24.11
N HIS A 596 -4.40 20.50 24.56
CA HIS A 596 -3.81 20.55 25.90
C HIS A 596 -2.33 20.16 25.76
N LEU A 597 -1.53 20.35 26.81
CA LEU A 597 -0.07 20.20 26.69
C LEU A 597 0.39 18.78 26.29
N PRO A 598 -0.20 17.67 26.77
CA PRO A 598 0.23 16.33 26.37
C PRO A 598 0.08 16.02 24.87
N ASP A 599 -0.76 16.76 24.15
CA ASP A 599 -0.94 16.59 22.70
C ASP A 599 0.12 17.37 21.94
N ILE A 600 1.22 16.69 21.61
CA ILE A 600 2.32 17.30 20.89
C ILE A 600 2.10 17.16 19.38
N THR A 601 2.10 18.31 18.70
CA THR A 601 1.95 18.37 17.23
C THR A 601 3.33 18.53 16.59
N VAL A 602 3.66 17.58 15.71
CA VAL A 602 4.84 17.61 14.84
C VAL A 602 4.40 17.98 13.43
N ILE A 603 4.97 19.04 12.87
CA ILE A 603 4.55 19.65 11.60
C ILE A 603 5.75 19.69 10.66
N THR A 604 5.61 19.13 9.46
CA THR A 604 6.68 19.12 8.45
C THR A 604 6.24 19.89 7.20
N PRO A 605 6.95 20.98 6.81
CA PRO A 605 6.73 21.65 5.53
C PRO A 605 7.22 20.80 4.36
N VAL A 606 6.47 20.83 3.25
CA VAL A 606 6.84 20.18 2.00
C VAL A 606 7.11 21.22 0.93
N PHE A 607 8.30 21.19 0.33
CA PHE A 607 8.77 22.16 -0.65
C PHE A 607 8.58 21.64 -2.09
N SER A 608 8.43 22.57 -3.05
CA SER A 608 8.39 22.24 -4.48
C SER A 608 9.71 21.62 -4.95
N ALA A 609 9.63 20.74 -5.96
CA ALA A 609 10.81 20.20 -6.63
C ALA A 609 11.47 21.27 -7.54
N ASP A 610 10.65 22.06 -8.23
CA ASP A 610 11.10 23.17 -9.08
C ASP A 610 11.31 24.46 -8.26
N GLY A 611 12.18 25.33 -8.77
CA GLY A 611 12.47 26.65 -8.20
C GLY A 611 11.23 27.55 -8.16
N ASP A 612 11.37 28.74 -7.56
CA ASP A 612 10.28 29.72 -7.41
C ASP A 612 9.87 30.32 -8.77
N ASP A 613 9.21 29.55 -9.62
CA ASP A 613 8.52 30.06 -10.80
C ASP A 613 7.34 30.88 -10.30
N GLY A 614 7.49 32.22 -10.36
CA GLY A 614 6.62 33.24 -9.77
C GLY A 614 5.16 33.30 -10.28
N GLY A 615 4.53 32.15 -10.52
CA GLY A 615 3.09 32.00 -10.64
C GLY A 615 2.40 32.25 -9.31
N ASP A 616 1.25 32.90 -9.38
CA ASP A 616 0.38 33.40 -8.30
C ASP A 616 -0.02 32.34 -7.25
N GLY A 617 0.96 31.89 -6.46
CA GLY A 617 0.76 31.19 -5.21
C GLY A 617 0.20 32.20 -4.21
N GLY A 618 -1.10 32.47 -4.34
CA GLY A 618 -1.75 33.66 -3.84
C GLY A 618 -1.24 34.12 -2.49
N SER A 619 -0.77 35.38 -2.44
CA SER A 619 -0.45 36.32 -1.32
C SER A 619 0.05 35.83 0.06
N ASN A 620 -0.13 34.57 0.45
CA ASN A 620 0.01 34.02 1.80
C ASN A 620 1.00 32.84 1.86
N ASN A 621 1.71 32.53 0.77
CA ASN A 621 2.75 31.50 0.81
C ASN A 621 4.02 32.05 1.45
N ILE A 622 4.45 31.44 2.55
CA ILE A 622 5.61 31.91 3.32
C ILE A 622 6.95 31.59 2.66
N GLY A 623 6.96 30.63 1.72
CA GLY A 623 8.18 30.10 1.11
C GLY A 623 9.19 29.58 2.14
N GLY A 624 10.32 29.08 1.67
CA GLY A 624 11.48 28.80 2.49
C GLY A 624 12.70 28.59 1.60
N THR A 625 13.71 27.89 2.09
CA THR A 625 14.95 27.66 1.31
C THR A 625 15.34 26.20 1.23
N SER A 626 15.95 25.81 0.12
CA SER A 626 16.60 24.50 -0.07
C SER A 626 17.96 24.72 -0.70
N GLY A 627 19.03 24.26 -0.06
CA GLY A 627 20.41 24.49 -0.54
C GLY A 627 20.81 25.97 -0.66
N GLY A 628 20.08 26.89 -0.01
CA GLY A 628 20.26 28.34 -0.12
C GLY A 628 19.40 29.01 -1.20
N GLU A 629 18.66 28.26 -2.02
CA GLU A 629 17.74 28.77 -3.02
C GLU A 629 16.32 28.88 -2.45
N ARG A 630 15.57 29.90 -2.87
CA ARG A 630 14.18 30.08 -2.42
C ARG A 630 13.29 29.03 -3.08
N ARG A 631 12.50 28.34 -2.28
CA ARG A 631 11.49 27.37 -2.73
C ARG A 631 10.14 27.67 -2.13
N ARG A 632 9.10 27.28 -2.85
CA ARG A 632 7.72 27.42 -2.41
C ARG A 632 7.32 26.23 -1.52
N ILE A 633 6.58 26.48 -0.45
CA ILE A 633 5.93 25.41 0.31
C ILE A 633 4.63 25.05 -0.40
N VAL A 634 4.46 23.77 -0.75
CA VAL A 634 3.28 23.27 -1.48
C VAL A 634 2.19 22.83 -0.51
N PHE A 635 2.57 22.11 0.56
CA PHE A 635 1.66 21.65 1.62
C PHE A 635 2.44 21.40 2.92
N PHE A 636 1.70 21.15 4.00
CA PHE A 636 2.24 20.68 5.27
C PHE A 636 1.67 19.31 5.59
N VAL A 637 2.46 18.47 6.25
CA VAL A 637 1.97 17.26 6.90
C VAL A 637 2.12 17.42 8.41
N ALA A 638 1.12 17.00 9.17
CA ALA A 638 1.22 17.06 10.62
C ALA A 638 0.70 15.78 11.27
N SER A 639 1.33 15.44 12.39
CA SER A 639 0.89 14.40 13.30
C SER A 639 0.77 14.96 14.71
N ARG A 640 -0.29 14.60 15.41
CA ARG A 640 -0.49 14.93 16.83
C ARG A 640 -0.58 13.62 17.59
N GLY A 641 0.18 13.48 18.68
CA GLY A 641 0.17 12.29 19.53
C GLY A 641 0.03 12.68 21.00
N HIS A 642 -0.77 11.91 21.74
CA HIS A 642 -0.98 12.10 23.16
C HIS A 642 0.10 11.39 23.99
N HIS A 643 0.95 12.16 24.65
CA HIS A 643 1.99 11.62 25.53
C HIS A 643 1.47 11.38 26.95
N ALA A 644 1.86 10.26 27.56
CA ALA A 644 1.36 9.88 28.88
C ALA A 644 1.83 10.81 30.02
N ASP A 645 3.02 11.41 29.89
CA ASP A 645 3.60 12.36 30.84
C ASP A 645 4.54 13.29 30.06
N ILE A 646 4.47 14.59 30.36
CA ILE A 646 5.34 15.64 29.81
C ILE A 646 5.83 16.58 30.91
N GLY A 647 5.86 16.08 32.16
CA GLY A 647 6.14 16.85 33.37
C GLY A 647 4.88 17.43 34.01
N GLY A 648 5.09 18.33 34.97
CA GLY A 648 4.01 18.96 35.75
C GLY A 648 3.96 18.49 37.22
N ILE A 649 2.94 18.92 37.94
CA ILE A 649 2.80 18.75 39.40
C ILE A 649 2.36 17.33 39.83
N SER A 650 1.89 16.51 38.90
CA SER A 650 1.49 15.13 39.18
C SER A 650 1.88 14.21 38.02
N PRO A 651 2.19 12.92 38.28
CA PRO A 651 2.40 11.96 37.22
C PRO A 651 1.15 11.75 36.37
N GLY A 652 1.33 11.66 35.05
CA GLY A 652 0.25 11.48 34.08
C GLY A 652 -0.03 12.71 33.23
N SER A 653 -1.01 12.62 32.33
CA SER A 653 -1.24 13.63 31.28
C SER A 653 -2.15 14.79 31.71
N MET A 654 -3.07 14.58 32.65
CA MET A 654 -4.09 15.60 33.00
C MET A 654 -4.22 15.79 34.52
N PRO A 655 -3.30 16.53 35.16
CA PRO A 655 -3.40 16.84 36.59
C PRO A 655 -4.70 17.62 36.90
N PRO A 656 -5.64 17.07 37.69
CA PRO A 656 -6.97 17.68 37.91
C PRO A 656 -6.94 18.93 38.79
N THR A 657 -5.81 19.20 39.45
CA THR A 657 -5.63 20.32 40.38
C THR A 657 -4.80 21.47 39.82
N SER A 658 -4.41 21.40 38.53
CA SER A 658 -3.66 22.47 37.88
C SER A 658 -4.49 23.75 37.77
N LYS A 659 -3.82 24.88 38.01
CA LYS A 659 -4.34 26.24 37.92
C LYS A 659 -3.56 27.08 36.91
N LEU A 660 -2.33 26.69 36.61
CA LEU A 660 -1.44 27.32 35.63
C LEU A 660 -0.94 26.28 34.62
N LEU A 661 -0.71 26.69 33.37
CA LEU A 661 -0.18 25.80 32.32
C LEU A 661 1.13 25.12 32.71
N VAL A 662 2.02 25.83 33.41
CA VAL A 662 3.30 25.27 33.86
C VAL A 662 3.13 24.08 34.83
N GLU A 663 1.99 23.99 35.51
CA GLU A 663 1.67 22.87 36.40
C GLU A 663 1.22 21.62 35.63
N GLU A 664 0.80 21.78 34.37
CA GLU A 664 0.42 20.68 33.47
C GLU A 664 1.62 20.07 32.72
N GLY A 665 2.74 20.79 32.58
CA GLY A 665 3.97 20.27 32.00
C GLY A 665 4.64 21.21 30.99
N ALA A 666 5.43 20.63 30.08
CA ALA A 666 6.18 21.38 29.08
C ALA A 666 5.25 22.05 28.06
N ALA A 667 5.42 23.36 27.85
CA ALA A 667 4.66 24.14 26.88
C ALA A 667 5.61 24.74 25.83
N VAL A 668 5.38 24.39 24.56
CA VAL A 668 6.21 24.75 23.41
C VAL A 668 5.35 25.46 22.37
N VAL A 669 5.71 26.71 22.07
CA VAL A 669 5.04 27.54 21.07
C VAL A 669 5.51 27.18 19.66
N SER A 670 6.83 27.13 19.46
CA SER A 670 7.45 26.64 18.23
C SER A 670 8.86 26.18 18.57
N PHE A 671 9.25 25.02 18.05
CA PHE A 671 10.61 24.50 18.15
C PHE A 671 10.94 23.68 16.90
N LYS A 672 12.09 23.93 16.29
CA LYS A 672 12.60 23.07 15.21
C LYS A 672 13.17 21.78 15.80
N ILE A 673 12.32 20.76 15.97
CA ILE A 673 12.74 19.43 16.47
C ILE A 673 13.67 18.72 15.48
N VAL A 674 13.57 19.03 14.20
CA VAL A 674 14.58 18.68 13.20
C VAL A 674 15.05 19.95 12.50
N ARG A 675 16.36 20.09 12.36
CA ARG A 675 16.99 21.16 11.57
C ARG A 675 17.76 20.52 10.43
N LYS A 676 17.39 20.81 9.18
CA LYS A 676 18.05 20.26 7.97
C LYS A 676 18.29 18.75 8.04
N GLY A 677 17.28 18.00 8.50
CA GLY A 677 17.36 16.54 8.67
C GLY A 677 18.02 16.03 9.95
N VAL A 678 18.58 16.90 10.81
CA VAL A 678 19.20 16.52 12.09
C VAL A 678 18.25 16.71 13.27
N PHE A 679 17.94 15.61 13.98
CA PHE A 679 17.07 15.63 15.15
C PHE A 679 17.74 16.32 16.35
N GLN A 680 17.06 17.30 16.93
CA GLN A 680 17.57 18.18 17.99
C GLN A 680 17.29 17.62 19.38
N GLU A 681 17.91 16.48 19.72
CA GLU A 681 17.63 15.71 20.94
C GLU A 681 17.91 16.49 22.24
N GLU A 682 19.04 17.20 22.30
CA GLU A 682 19.41 17.99 23.49
C GLU A 682 18.39 19.11 23.75
N GLY A 683 17.99 19.83 22.71
CA GLY A 683 17.04 20.94 22.81
C GLY A 683 15.64 20.49 23.25
N ILE A 684 15.12 19.41 22.67
CA ILE A 684 13.82 18.89 23.10
C ILE A 684 13.87 18.30 24.52
N THR A 685 14.99 17.69 24.90
CA THR A 685 15.22 17.20 26.26
C THR A 685 15.19 18.34 27.27
N GLU A 686 15.86 19.46 26.96
CA GLU A 686 15.81 20.64 27.82
C GLU A 686 14.38 21.17 27.99
N LEU A 687 13.60 21.25 26.90
CA LEU A 687 12.21 21.73 26.94
C LEU A 687 11.31 20.82 27.78
N LEU A 688 11.43 19.50 27.63
CA LEU A 688 10.64 18.52 28.38
C LEU A 688 11.02 18.45 29.86
N LEU A 689 12.28 18.77 30.20
CA LEU A 689 12.75 18.84 31.58
C LEU A 689 12.58 20.22 32.23
N ALA A 690 12.29 21.26 31.45
CA ALA A 690 12.18 22.64 31.92
C ALA A 690 11.19 22.85 33.09
N PRO A 691 10.00 22.20 33.15
CA PRO A 691 9.09 22.37 34.29
C PRO A 691 9.73 22.00 35.63
N GLY A 692 10.63 21.01 35.65
CA GLY A 692 11.34 20.58 36.86
C GLY A 692 12.31 21.62 37.42
N LYS A 693 12.75 22.60 36.61
CA LYS A 693 13.59 23.71 37.06
C LYS A 693 12.84 24.67 38.00
N LEU A 694 11.53 24.50 38.18
CA LEU A 694 10.69 25.31 39.05
C LEU A 694 10.37 24.63 40.40
N ALA A 695 11.02 23.51 40.72
CA ALA A 695 10.80 22.76 41.96
C ALA A 695 10.94 23.62 43.23
N ASP A 696 11.83 24.63 43.21
CA ASP A 696 12.01 25.55 44.34
C ASP A 696 10.82 26.50 44.57
N ARG A 697 9.97 26.68 43.55
CA ARG A 697 8.83 27.62 43.58
C ARG A 697 7.48 26.92 43.62
N ILE A 698 7.38 25.75 42.98
CA ILE A 698 6.15 24.96 42.87
C ILE A 698 6.46 23.57 43.43
N PRO A 699 6.06 23.27 44.68
CA PRO A 699 6.31 21.97 45.29
C PRO A 699 5.74 20.83 44.44
N GLY A 700 6.55 19.80 44.20
CA GLY A 700 6.13 18.58 43.47
C GLY A 700 6.13 18.68 41.95
N ILE A 701 6.43 19.85 41.37
CA ILE A 701 6.62 19.98 39.92
C ILE A 701 7.87 19.20 39.48
N SER A 702 7.76 18.50 38.36
CA SER A 702 8.85 17.75 37.74
C SER A 702 8.89 18.05 36.24
N GLY A 703 10.06 17.88 35.64
CA GLY A 703 10.14 17.64 34.20
C GLY A 703 9.49 16.29 33.84
N THR A 704 9.46 15.96 32.56
CA THR A 704 8.93 14.65 32.14
C THR A 704 9.56 13.50 32.92
N ARG A 705 8.71 12.58 33.35
CA ARG A 705 9.11 11.36 34.06
C ARG A 705 9.43 10.22 33.10
N ASN A 706 9.08 10.37 31.82
CA ASN A 706 9.17 9.32 30.79
C ASN A 706 9.97 9.80 29.56
N LEU A 707 11.09 10.50 29.78
CA LEU A 707 11.87 11.13 28.72
C LEU A 707 12.22 10.18 27.55
N SER A 708 12.63 8.95 27.85
CA SER A 708 12.97 7.96 26.80
C SER A 708 11.80 7.63 25.88
N ASP A 709 10.59 7.58 26.45
CA ASP A 709 9.38 7.29 25.70
C ASP A 709 8.93 8.51 24.92
N ASN A 710 8.98 9.71 25.51
CA ASN A 710 8.72 10.95 24.77
C ASN A 710 9.65 11.08 23.56
N LEU A 711 10.96 10.87 23.72
CA LEU A 711 11.92 10.94 22.63
C LEU A 711 11.64 9.89 21.54
N SER A 712 11.27 8.67 21.94
CA SER A 712 10.95 7.59 21.00
C SER A 712 9.69 7.91 20.19
N ASP A 713 8.63 8.38 20.83
CA ASP A 713 7.37 8.75 20.19
C ASP A 713 7.52 9.99 19.29
N LEU A 714 8.30 10.99 19.72
CA LEU A 714 8.59 12.17 18.89
C LEU A 714 9.42 11.79 17.65
N LYS A 715 10.39 10.88 17.79
CA LYS A 715 11.11 10.31 16.64
C LYS A 715 10.15 9.54 15.73
N ALA A 716 9.21 8.78 16.28
CA ALA A 716 8.17 8.10 15.50
C ALA A 716 7.27 9.09 14.74
N GLN A 717 6.82 10.19 15.36
CA GLN A 717 6.03 11.24 14.70
C GLN A 717 6.79 11.93 13.56
N VAL A 718 8.06 12.30 13.80
CA VAL A 718 8.93 12.88 12.76
C VAL A 718 9.07 11.92 11.58
N ARG A 719 9.32 10.63 11.84
CA ARG A 719 9.53 9.62 10.79
C ARG A 719 8.26 9.28 10.04
N ALA A 720 7.12 9.21 10.74
CA ALA A 720 5.81 9.06 10.14
C ALA A 720 5.54 10.18 9.13
N ALA A 721 5.97 11.42 9.39
CA ALA A 721 5.88 12.52 8.43
C ALA A 721 6.93 12.42 7.30
N CYS A 722 8.22 12.28 7.63
CA CYS A 722 9.33 12.37 6.67
C CYS A 722 9.42 11.19 5.68
N LYS A 723 8.97 10.00 6.05
CA LYS A 723 9.04 8.82 5.16
C LYS A 723 8.22 9.00 3.88
N TYR A 724 7.12 9.75 3.95
CA TYR A 724 6.21 9.92 2.81
C TYR A 724 6.54 11.14 1.97
N LEU A 725 7.32 12.10 2.47
CA LEU A 725 7.89 13.21 1.71
C LEU A 725 8.76 12.75 0.54
N TYR A 726 9.61 11.74 0.75
CA TYR A 726 10.45 11.17 -0.32
C TYR A 726 9.65 10.41 -1.40
N MET A 727 8.45 9.93 -1.08
CA MET A 727 7.54 9.28 -2.05
C MET A 727 6.56 10.28 -2.69
N SER A 728 6.50 11.51 -2.16
CA SER A 728 5.64 12.61 -2.63
C SER A 728 6.27 13.41 -3.76
N ILE A 729 7.40 12.97 -4.32
CA ILE A 729 7.89 13.51 -5.61
C ILE A 729 6.81 13.35 -6.70
N ILE A 730 5.90 12.37 -6.54
CA ILE A 730 4.69 12.21 -7.38
C ILE A 730 3.68 13.38 -7.24
N VAL A 731 3.71 14.14 -6.15
CA VAL A 731 2.86 15.34 -5.98
C VAL A 731 3.55 16.60 -6.52
N CYS A 732 4.89 16.61 -6.62
CA CYS A 732 5.64 17.72 -7.21
C CYS A 732 5.89 17.59 -8.72
N GLU A 733 5.69 16.41 -9.32
CA GLU A 733 5.62 16.25 -10.79
C GLU A 733 4.26 16.69 -11.39
N ILE A 734 3.42 17.36 -10.58
CA ILE A 734 2.09 17.91 -10.92
C ILE A 734 2.13 19.40 -10.58
#